data_AF-A0A9D3AWX9-F1
#
_entry.id   AF-A0A9D3AWX9-F1
#
_cell.length_a   1.000
_cell.length_b   1.000
_cell.length_c   1.000
_cell.angle_alpha   90.00
_cell.angle_beta   90.00
_cell.angle_gamma   90.00
#
_symmetry.space_group_name_H-M   'P 1'
#
loop_
_entity.id
_entity.type
_entity.pdbx_description
1 polymer ?
#
loop_
_entity_poly.entity_id
_entity_poly.type
_entity_poly.pdbx_seq_one_letter_code
_entity_poly.pdbx_strand_id
1 'polypeptide(L)'
;MRKVRNKKFCLVMAVVFALTMVFPFAAFASDTRTLNIPTVNDDQEAQLGTVFFEFTAGQLSNGDSVTMTLPSDFQFLQAGKSKDNVMKNSDWDSVGNGVYGEIDGNYFKIPDTYQGDTNGLKGASIDVDMLDENEIQVTINGADSDLIDNWDSYMYLYLGNVYIEDGFEGDIDLRLKAPSTSGFESGDVTVGRCTGGEVEIEVTDAPTFSDSDTVTIRIEEDVPGALESEKESLQFVLPNGFEWGVVENVKVFWGEVPGYNTKDELANALENAFDADEDELNLNLNGFKESKKAIAFEVEVEIVVEDETDAEIGDITAKIYGESDFTPNEVFVGRYGQFDSTITAGEPTTIVAGMLEQVIADITIEESIKESLMDGRTLTLTLPSNYKWGKIDTDRDSGLGLVFEGFPGKDGQTAKWKIDGKSSDAAELVLEEMEVVVEPGTTGDLVIEVGGTCGLSGELTVAKTVEAVTITSAGDAAILAIGKAGQAIGDLTITENTAGALSEAKLLVQLPEGFKWVNYKDVEVTEGDMKIKTDNITTGNDDRDIVITIDKDSNVASTLTLKNLAVTVDRTAPEGDVLVKVKGDAVNEVNNWNEIDDVFDTNGQNGYVEISGYQAFELDGGKIFPETGTAAKTVAAIVGTPAPSDQTLTTTIALGDNGSYISDGRIMVQLRDAATALGVAPQNIFWDNKAKAATFIKGDRVVQLTVGDPQVKLNGTNLPTDKGAEIKDGRTFVSLSAAGIALNAVAQWDNETKTATLTVK
;
A
#
# COMPACT_ATOMS: atom_id res chain seq x y z
N MET A 1 42.01 41.88 -21.94
CA MET A 1 42.18 41.99 -23.42
C MET A 1 42.20 40.56 -23.98
N ARG A 2 41.28 40.24 -24.89
CA ARG A 2 40.91 38.90 -25.41
C ARG A 2 42.08 37.93 -25.65
N LYS A 3 41.94 36.71 -25.13
CA LYS A 3 42.10 35.46 -25.90
C LYS A 3 41.13 34.40 -25.38
N VAL A 4 39.91 34.44 -25.92
CA VAL A 4 38.96 33.33 -25.88
C VAL A 4 39.58 32.18 -26.71
N ARG A 5 40.02 31.10 -26.05
CA ARG A 5 40.30 29.82 -26.72
C ARG A 5 39.05 28.96 -26.58
N ASN A 6 38.32 28.81 -27.69
CA ASN A 6 37.24 27.85 -27.85
C ASN A 6 37.71 26.43 -27.43
N LYS A 7 37.28 25.92 -26.28
CA LYS A 7 37.32 24.48 -25.94
C LYS A 7 36.16 23.73 -26.61
N LYS A 8 36.03 23.86 -27.94
CA LYS A 8 35.14 23.00 -28.78
C LYS A 8 35.92 21.91 -29.50
N PHE A 9 36.96 21.36 -28.86
CA PHE A 9 37.82 20.33 -29.48
C PHE A 9 37.87 19.00 -28.71
N CYS A 10 37.27 18.88 -27.51
CA CYS A 10 37.31 17.62 -26.75
C CYS A 10 36.25 16.59 -27.16
N LEU A 11 35.25 16.94 -27.99
CA LEU A 11 34.16 16.01 -28.32
C LEU A 11 34.41 15.12 -29.55
N VAL A 12 35.58 15.22 -30.21
CA VAL A 12 35.93 14.40 -31.40
C VAL A 12 37.05 13.39 -31.11
N MET A 13 37.64 13.39 -29.91
CA MET A 13 38.69 12.44 -29.53
C MET A 13 38.14 11.15 -28.88
N ALA A 14 36.86 11.09 -28.52
CA ALA A 14 36.23 9.89 -27.97
C ALA A 14 35.92 8.80 -29.02
N VAL A 15 36.01 9.09 -30.33
CA VAL A 15 35.68 8.13 -31.41
C VAL A 15 36.91 7.69 -32.22
N VAL A 16 38.11 8.22 -31.93
CA VAL A 16 39.37 7.78 -32.55
C VAL A 16 40.11 6.74 -31.70
N PHE A 17 39.75 6.57 -30.42
CA PHE A 17 40.36 5.59 -29.51
C PHE A 17 39.95 4.13 -29.72
N ALA A 18 38.98 3.83 -30.59
CA ALA A 18 38.54 2.45 -30.84
C ALA A 18 39.25 1.76 -32.03
N LEU A 19 40.20 2.42 -32.72
CA LEU A 19 40.69 1.89 -34.00
C LEU A 19 42.12 2.29 -34.39
N THR A 20 43.09 2.25 -33.47
CA THR A 20 44.50 2.06 -33.86
C THR A 20 45.29 1.32 -32.77
N MET A 21 45.76 0.12 -33.14
CA MET A 21 46.74 -0.75 -32.47
C MET A 21 46.27 -1.61 -31.27
N VAL A 22 45.29 -2.47 -31.52
CA VAL A 22 45.34 -3.82 -30.92
C VAL A 22 46.43 -4.60 -31.66
N PHE A 23 47.64 -4.62 -31.11
CA PHE A 23 48.54 -5.75 -31.30
C PHE A 23 48.33 -6.70 -30.12
N PRO A 24 48.20 -8.03 -30.35
CA PRO A 24 48.12 -8.97 -29.24
C PRO A 24 49.52 -9.07 -28.61
N PHE A 25 49.71 -8.47 -27.45
CA PHE A 25 50.90 -8.69 -26.64
C PHE A 25 50.53 -9.58 -25.44
N ALA A 26 51.34 -10.61 -25.25
CA ALA A 26 51.12 -11.62 -24.24
C ALA A 26 51.34 -11.01 -22.84
N ALA A 27 50.41 -11.27 -21.92
CA ALA A 27 50.68 -11.15 -20.50
C ALA A 27 51.86 -12.05 -20.13
N PHE A 28 52.83 -11.53 -19.40
CA PHE A 28 54.00 -12.29 -18.95
C PHE A 28 53.60 -13.54 -18.14
N ALA A 29 54.36 -14.62 -18.34
CA ALA A 29 54.37 -15.75 -17.45
C ALA A 29 55.36 -15.46 -16.29
N SER A 30 54.80 -15.30 -15.09
CA SER A 30 55.37 -15.39 -13.73
C SER A 30 56.67 -14.68 -13.28
N ASP A 31 57.59 -14.22 -14.12
CA ASP A 31 58.98 -14.02 -13.67
C ASP A 31 59.42 -12.55 -13.46
N THR A 32 58.68 -11.57 -14.01
CA THR A 32 58.82 -10.14 -13.67
C THR A 32 57.49 -9.57 -13.18
N ARG A 33 57.51 -8.85 -12.04
CA ARG A 33 56.29 -8.28 -11.43
C ARG A 33 56.56 -7.00 -10.67
N THR A 34 55.58 -6.12 -10.60
CA THR A 34 55.61 -4.94 -9.72
C THR A 34 55.17 -5.34 -8.31
N LEU A 35 55.91 -4.91 -7.29
CA LEU A 35 55.61 -5.22 -5.88
C LEU A 35 54.46 -4.37 -5.32
N ASN A 36 54.23 -3.20 -5.88
CA ASN A 36 53.18 -2.25 -5.53
C ASN A 36 52.83 -1.38 -6.75
N ILE A 37 51.57 -1.04 -6.95
CA ILE A 37 51.13 -0.18 -8.06
C ILE A 37 50.47 1.06 -7.42
N PRO A 38 51.23 2.14 -7.17
CA PRO A 38 50.68 3.36 -6.60
C PRO A 38 49.81 4.11 -7.62
N THR A 39 48.74 4.75 -7.13
CA THR A 39 48.03 5.79 -7.88
C THR A 39 48.74 7.12 -7.65
N VAL A 40 49.01 7.86 -8.72
CA VAL A 40 49.74 9.12 -8.72
C VAL A 40 48.97 10.15 -9.55
N ASN A 41 49.36 11.41 -9.44
CA ASN A 41 48.78 12.50 -10.21
C ASN A 41 49.76 12.94 -11.32
N ASP A 42 49.28 13.67 -12.33
CA ASP A 42 50.07 14.18 -13.45
C ASP A 42 50.72 15.55 -13.13
N ASP A 43 51.51 16.06 -14.08
CA ASP A 43 52.38 17.24 -13.99
C ASP A 43 53.28 17.33 -12.73
N GLN A 44 53.63 16.20 -12.12
CA GLN A 44 54.46 16.19 -10.91
C GLN A 44 55.40 14.99 -10.81
N GLU A 45 56.39 15.11 -9.92
CA GLU A 45 57.23 13.99 -9.55
C GLU A 45 56.53 13.02 -8.60
N ALA A 46 56.63 11.72 -8.90
CA ALA A 46 56.01 10.68 -8.11
C ALA A 46 56.93 9.47 -7.92
N GLN A 47 56.71 8.76 -6.81
CA GLN A 47 57.28 7.44 -6.58
C GLN A 47 56.38 6.39 -7.23
N LEU A 48 56.95 5.62 -8.16
CA LEU A 48 56.27 4.50 -8.80
C LEU A 48 56.60 3.17 -8.11
N GLY A 49 55.93 2.13 -8.57
CA GLY A 49 56.06 0.76 -8.11
C GLY A 49 57.46 0.19 -8.28
N THR A 50 57.89 -0.62 -7.31
CA THR A 50 59.16 -1.36 -7.42
C THR A 50 58.99 -2.57 -8.33
N VAL A 51 59.79 -2.68 -9.39
CA VAL A 51 59.79 -3.85 -10.27
C VAL A 51 60.75 -4.90 -9.72
N PHE A 52 60.24 -6.09 -9.48
CA PHE A 52 61.00 -7.26 -9.06
C PHE A 52 61.20 -8.19 -10.25
N PHE A 53 62.45 -8.54 -10.49
CA PHE A 53 62.88 -9.45 -11.53
C PHE A 53 63.40 -10.73 -10.88
N GLU A 54 62.85 -11.85 -11.33
CA GLU A 54 63.22 -13.21 -10.96
C GLU A 54 63.63 -13.93 -12.25
N PHE A 55 64.79 -14.59 -12.22
CA PHE A 55 65.29 -15.35 -13.35
C PHE A 55 65.69 -16.72 -12.87
N THR A 56 65.29 -17.76 -13.60
CA THR A 56 65.67 -19.14 -13.26
C THR A 56 67.18 -19.32 -13.48
N ALA A 57 67.83 -20.18 -12.69
CA ALA A 57 69.23 -20.54 -12.86
C ALA A 57 69.58 -20.87 -14.34
N GLY A 58 70.64 -20.23 -14.85
CA GLY A 58 71.12 -20.35 -16.23
C GLY A 58 70.32 -19.55 -17.28
N GLN A 59 69.30 -18.79 -16.87
CA GLN A 59 68.53 -17.94 -17.78
C GLN A 59 69.34 -16.73 -18.28
N LEU A 60 70.05 -16.07 -17.37
CA LEU A 60 70.87 -14.90 -17.68
C LEU A 60 72.33 -15.28 -17.96
N SER A 61 73.00 -14.45 -18.76
CA SER A 61 74.42 -14.56 -19.11
C SER A 61 75.11 -13.21 -19.19
N ASN A 62 76.43 -13.19 -19.10
CA ASN A 62 77.21 -11.97 -19.32
C ASN A 62 76.98 -11.43 -20.75
N GLY A 63 76.66 -10.15 -20.86
CA GLY A 63 76.29 -9.47 -22.10
C GLY A 63 74.79 -9.47 -22.40
N ASP A 64 73.96 -10.12 -21.58
CA ASP A 64 72.51 -10.02 -21.69
C ASP A 64 72.05 -8.60 -21.33
N SER A 65 71.16 -8.07 -22.16
CA SER A 65 70.69 -6.69 -22.04
C SER A 65 69.18 -6.57 -22.17
N VAL A 66 68.60 -5.54 -21.56
CA VAL A 66 67.21 -5.14 -21.72
C VAL A 66 67.11 -3.62 -21.75
N THR A 67 66.29 -3.10 -22.66
CA THR A 67 65.89 -1.70 -22.67
C THR A 67 64.58 -1.55 -21.90
N MET A 68 64.52 -0.61 -20.97
CA MET A 68 63.36 -0.29 -20.15
C MET A 68 62.91 1.14 -20.48
N THR A 69 61.66 1.29 -20.91
CA THR A 69 61.12 2.56 -21.40
C THR A 69 59.83 2.88 -20.65
N LEU A 70 59.77 4.02 -19.97
CA LEU A 70 58.52 4.58 -19.43
C LEU A 70 57.66 5.18 -20.57
N PRO A 71 56.39 5.58 -20.33
CA PRO A 71 55.59 6.28 -21.33
C PRO A 71 56.30 7.52 -21.90
N SER A 72 55.87 7.99 -23.06
CA SER A 72 56.46 9.18 -23.69
C SER A 72 56.37 10.40 -22.76
N ASP A 73 57.41 11.24 -22.79
CA ASP A 73 57.50 12.50 -22.04
C ASP A 73 57.62 12.37 -20.51
N PHE A 74 57.65 11.13 -19.98
CA PHE A 74 58.03 10.86 -18.59
C PHE A 74 59.55 11.04 -18.42
N GLN A 75 60.03 11.19 -17.18
CA GLN A 75 61.47 11.37 -16.95
C GLN A 75 61.95 10.64 -15.70
N PHE A 76 63.08 9.93 -15.79
CA PHE A 76 63.80 9.48 -14.60
C PHE A 76 64.55 10.66 -13.98
N LEU A 77 64.13 11.10 -12.80
CA LEU A 77 64.70 12.27 -12.14
C LEU A 77 65.75 11.89 -11.09
N GLN A 78 66.70 12.79 -10.85
CA GLN A 78 67.60 12.71 -9.70
C GLN A 78 66.79 12.70 -8.40
N ALA A 79 67.27 12.03 -7.36
CA ALA A 79 66.56 11.81 -6.10
C ALA A 79 66.07 13.13 -5.46
N GLY A 80 64.76 13.24 -5.26
CA GLY A 80 64.10 14.40 -4.66
C GLY A 80 64.26 15.71 -5.43
N LYS A 81 64.45 15.64 -6.76
CA LYS A 81 64.52 16.80 -7.67
C LYS A 81 63.29 16.86 -8.58
N SER A 82 63.01 18.06 -9.08
CA SER A 82 61.94 18.33 -10.05
C SER A 82 62.34 18.01 -11.49
N LYS A 83 61.37 18.13 -12.42
CA LYS A 83 61.48 17.84 -13.87
C LYS A 83 62.68 18.45 -14.61
N ASP A 84 63.29 19.51 -14.07
CA ASP A 84 64.50 20.11 -14.66
C ASP A 84 65.79 19.29 -14.43
N ASN A 85 65.76 18.21 -13.63
CA ASN A 85 66.94 17.47 -13.19
C ASN A 85 66.84 15.97 -13.53
N VAL A 86 66.82 15.68 -14.82
CA VAL A 86 66.85 14.30 -15.35
C VAL A 86 68.18 13.61 -15.02
N MET A 87 68.12 12.32 -14.69
CA MET A 87 69.28 11.47 -14.46
C MET A 87 70.16 11.35 -15.71
N LYS A 88 71.46 11.19 -15.51
CA LYS A 88 72.48 10.95 -16.55
C LYS A 88 73.18 9.63 -16.29
N ASN A 89 73.97 9.13 -17.25
CA ASN A 89 74.70 7.85 -17.08
C ASN A 89 75.51 7.77 -15.78
N SER A 90 76.17 8.87 -15.36
CA SER A 90 76.93 8.89 -14.09
C SER A 90 76.08 8.69 -12.84
N ASP A 91 74.79 9.04 -12.92
CA ASP A 91 73.88 8.93 -11.78
C ASP A 91 73.45 7.47 -11.57
N TRP A 92 73.64 6.62 -12.59
CA TRP A 92 73.38 5.17 -12.54
C TRP A 92 74.62 4.33 -12.16
N ASP A 93 75.76 4.97 -11.92
CA ASP A 93 76.98 4.26 -11.52
C ASP A 93 76.78 3.46 -10.21
N SER A 94 77.58 2.40 -10.03
CA SER A 94 77.55 1.61 -8.79
C SER A 94 77.91 2.48 -7.57
N VAL A 95 76.99 2.58 -6.62
CA VAL A 95 77.24 3.16 -5.28
C VAL A 95 77.67 2.12 -4.24
N GLY A 96 77.85 0.86 -4.66
CA GLY A 96 78.35 -0.24 -3.85
C GLY A 96 77.25 -1.15 -3.30
N ASN A 97 77.65 -2.30 -2.74
CA ASN A 97 76.75 -3.32 -2.20
C ASN A 97 75.66 -3.76 -3.20
N GLY A 98 75.98 -3.85 -4.50
CA GLY A 98 75.01 -4.25 -5.54
C GLY A 98 73.92 -3.20 -5.82
N VAL A 99 74.17 -1.93 -5.53
CA VAL A 99 73.28 -0.80 -5.85
C VAL A 99 73.86 0.02 -7.00
N TYR A 100 73.02 0.34 -7.98
CA TYR A 100 73.37 1.12 -9.19
C TYR A 100 72.29 2.17 -9.40
N GLY A 101 72.62 3.46 -9.28
CA GLY A 101 71.62 4.53 -9.19
C GLY A 101 71.69 5.33 -7.89
N GLU A 102 70.70 6.19 -7.70
CA GLU A 102 70.60 7.07 -6.52
C GLU A 102 69.66 6.45 -5.48
N ILE A 103 70.19 6.17 -4.28
CA ILE A 103 69.39 5.74 -3.12
C ILE A 103 68.37 6.84 -2.79
N ASP A 104 67.14 6.44 -2.46
CA ASP A 104 65.97 7.33 -2.28
C ASP A 104 65.46 8.00 -3.59
N GLY A 105 66.02 7.61 -4.75
CA GLY A 105 65.54 7.96 -6.09
C GLY A 105 65.36 6.72 -6.96
N ASN A 106 65.75 6.78 -8.23
CA ASN A 106 65.70 5.62 -9.12
C ASN A 106 67.00 4.81 -9.04
N TYR A 107 66.89 3.51 -8.76
CA TYR A 107 68.07 2.64 -8.66
C TYR A 107 67.75 1.16 -8.82
N PHE A 108 68.76 0.39 -9.24
CA PHE A 108 68.75 -1.06 -9.20
C PHE A 108 69.38 -1.60 -7.93
N LYS A 109 68.82 -2.71 -7.42
CA LYS A 109 69.41 -3.49 -6.33
C LYS A 109 69.55 -4.95 -6.72
N ILE A 110 70.77 -5.47 -6.61
CA ILE A 110 71.09 -6.90 -6.68
C ILE A 110 71.50 -7.34 -5.27
N PRO A 111 70.65 -8.08 -4.54
CA PRO A 111 71.02 -8.60 -3.23
C PRO A 111 71.95 -9.80 -3.35
N ASP A 112 72.90 -9.97 -2.42
CA ASP A 112 73.77 -11.16 -2.40
C ASP A 112 73.00 -12.46 -2.12
N THR A 113 71.87 -12.35 -1.42
CA THR A 113 70.99 -13.46 -1.05
C THR A 113 69.51 -13.05 -1.16
N TYR A 114 68.64 -14.00 -1.49
CA TYR A 114 67.19 -13.83 -1.48
C TYR A 114 66.55 -14.98 -0.70
N GLN A 115 65.69 -14.66 0.27
CA GLN A 115 65.06 -15.64 1.17
C GLN A 115 66.00 -16.64 1.87
N GLY A 116 67.29 -16.29 2.00
CA GLY A 116 68.32 -17.13 2.61
C GLY A 116 69.18 -17.91 1.62
N ASP A 117 68.77 -17.99 0.35
CA ASP A 117 69.53 -18.62 -0.74
C ASP A 117 70.50 -17.64 -1.40
N THR A 118 71.57 -18.18 -2.00
CA THR A 118 72.54 -17.35 -2.74
C THR A 118 71.88 -16.86 -4.02
N ASN A 119 72.00 -15.57 -4.32
CA ASN A 119 71.53 -15.02 -5.59
C ASN A 119 72.54 -15.37 -6.71
N GLY A 120 72.07 -15.87 -7.86
CA GLY A 120 72.92 -16.17 -9.02
C GLY A 120 73.68 -14.95 -9.56
N LEU A 121 73.15 -13.74 -9.35
CA LEU A 121 73.82 -12.46 -9.70
C LEU A 121 74.74 -11.93 -8.60
N LYS A 122 75.01 -12.69 -7.53
CA LYS A 122 75.90 -12.25 -6.46
C LYS A 122 77.29 -11.90 -7.00
N GLY A 123 77.71 -10.65 -6.78
CA GLY A 123 78.99 -10.14 -7.25
C GLY A 123 79.03 -9.74 -8.74
N ALA A 124 77.92 -9.90 -9.48
CA ALA A 124 77.79 -9.38 -10.82
C ALA A 124 77.76 -7.84 -10.83
N SER A 125 78.24 -7.26 -11.92
CA SER A 125 78.10 -5.84 -12.24
C SER A 125 77.00 -5.62 -13.27
N ILE A 126 76.31 -4.50 -13.21
CA ILE A 126 75.44 -4.07 -14.30
C ILE A 126 75.91 -2.72 -14.83
N ASP A 127 75.84 -2.56 -16.14
CA ASP A 127 75.99 -1.26 -16.78
C ASP A 127 74.59 -0.76 -17.12
N VAL A 128 74.28 0.47 -16.71
CA VAL A 128 73.00 1.13 -17.00
C VAL A 128 73.28 2.37 -17.83
N ASP A 129 72.90 2.32 -19.09
CA ASP A 129 73.05 3.41 -20.04
C ASP A 129 71.73 4.16 -20.19
N MET A 130 71.73 5.46 -19.93
CA MET A 130 70.59 6.33 -20.26
C MET A 130 70.56 6.54 -21.78
N LEU A 131 69.47 6.14 -22.42
CA LEU A 131 69.27 6.29 -23.87
C LEU A 131 68.47 7.54 -24.19
N ASP A 132 67.47 7.85 -23.37
CA ASP A 132 66.65 9.07 -23.41
C ASP A 132 66.14 9.38 -21.99
N GLU A 133 65.43 10.49 -21.80
CA GLU A 133 64.95 10.92 -20.47
C GLU A 133 63.99 9.90 -19.80
N ASN A 134 63.29 9.11 -20.61
CA ASN A 134 62.37 8.04 -20.20
C ASN A 134 62.87 6.62 -20.52
N GLU A 135 64.10 6.47 -21.02
CA GLU A 135 64.59 5.19 -21.56
C GLU A 135 65.99 4.85 -21.07
N ILE A 136 66.14 3.67 -20.46
CA ILE A 136 67.42 3.13 -19.98
C ILE A 136 67.70 1.76 -20.59
N GLN A 137 68.97 1.40 -20.77
CA GLN A 137 69.40 0.05 -21.13
C GLN A 137 70.28 -0.53 -20.03
N VAL A 138 69.92 -1.72 -19.57
CA VAL A 138 70.67 -2.48 -18.56
C VAL A 138 71.40 -3.62 -19.24
N THR A 139 72.68 -3.80 -18.93
CA THR A 139 73.49 -4.94 -19.40
C THR A 139 74.14 -5.65 -18.23
N ILE A 140 74.02 -6.98 -18.15
CA ILE A 140 74.67 -7.81 -17.13
C ILE A 140 76.13 -8.05 -17.51
N ASN A 141 77.04 -7.79 -16.57
CA ASN A 141 78.48 -7.99 -16.74
C ASN A 141 79.10 -8.65 -15.50
N GLY A 142 80.24 -9.33 -15.68
CA GLY A 142 81.03 -9.84 -14.55
C GLY A 142 80.32 -10.87 -13.66
N ALA A 143 79.21 -11.47 -14.10
CA ALA A 143 78.55 -12.55 -13.39
C ALA A 143 79.44 -13.79 -13.31
N ASP A 144 79.48 -14.42 -12.14
CA ASP A 144 80.18 -15.69 -11.90
C ASP A 144 79.40 -16.83 -12.56
N SER A 145 80.00 -17.52 -13.52
CA SER A 145 79.37 -18.62 -14.25
C SER A 145 78.89 -19.74 -13.33
N ASP A 146 79.61 -20.02 -12.24
CA ASP A 146 79.20 -21.06 -11.30
C ASP A 146 77.98 -20.65 -10.46
N LEU A 147 77.77 -19.35 -10.24
CA LEU A 147 76.62 -18.86 -9.49
C LEU A 147 75.38 -18.69 -10.38
N ILE A 148 75.52 -18.03 -11.52
CA ILE A 148 74.40 -17.70 -12.42
C ILE A 148 73.77 -18.95 -13.06
N ASP A 149 74.55 -20.02 -13.27
CA ASP A 149 74.08 -21.29 -13.84
C ASP A 149 73.41 -22.22 -12.80
N ASN A 150 73.68 -22.03 -11.49
CA ASN A 150 73.25 -22.97 -10.44
C ASN A 150 72.26 -22.38 -9.43
N TRP A 151 72.08 -21.06 -9.40
CA TRP A 151 71.19 -20.38 -8.48
C TRP A 151 70.29 -19.40 -9.24
N ASP A 152 69.03 -19.30 -8.79
CA ASP A 152 68.10 -18.33 -9.33
C ASP A 152 68.61 -16.91 -9.04
N SER A 153 68.32 -16.02 -9.98
CA SER A 153 68.82 -14.66 -9.99
C SER A 153 67.72 -13.66 -9.68
N TYR A 154 68.03 -12.68 -8.82
CA TYR A 154 67.06 -11.70 -8.35
C TYR A 154 67.59 -10.28 -8.47
N MET A 155 66.73 -9.37 -8.91
CA MET A 155 67.04 -7.96 -9.10
C MET A 155 65.81 -7.11 -8.83
N TYR A 156 66.00 -5.89 -8.33
CA TYR A 156 64.94 -4.91 -8.13
C TYR A 156 65.27 -3.64 -8.90
N LEU A 157 64.25 -3.02 -9.50
CA LEU A 157 64.27 -1.63 -9.95
C LEU A 157 63.33 -0.83 -9.06
N TYR A 158 63.89 0.11 -8.31
CA TYR A 158 63.15 1.10 -7.54
C TYR A 158 62.96 2.33 -8.41
N LEU A 159 61.71 2.76 -8.56
CA LEU A 159 61.32 3.97 -9.27
C LEU A 159 60.95 5.05 -8.27
N GLY A 160 61.95 5.57 -7.55
CA GLY A 160 61.74 6.49 -6.43
C GLY A 160 61.40 7.92 -6.81
N ASN A 161 61.74 8.37 -8.02
CA ASN A 161 61.46 9.74 -8.45
C ASN A 161 61.29 9.84 -9.98
N VAL A 162 60.06 9.80 -10.47
CA VAL A 162 59.73 9.85 -11.89
C VAL A 162 58.79 11.02 -12.15
N TYR A 163 59.06 11.83 -13.17
CA TYR A 163 58.10 12.84 -13.62
C TYR A 163 56.97 12.19 -14.43
N ILE A 164 55.73 12.52 -14.08
CA ILE A 164 54.52 12.12 -14.78
C ILE A 164 54.08 13.28 -15.68
N GLU A 165 53.91 13.03 -16.97
CA GLU A 165 53.57 14.07 -17.95
C GLU A 165 52.16 14.64 -17.72
N ASP A 166 52.03 15.97 -17.87
CA ASP A 166 50.76 16.72 -17.83
C ASP A 166 49.69 16.16 -18.79
N GLY A 167 48.48 15.91 -18.27
CA GLY A 167 47.34 15.37 -18.99
C GLY A 167 47.40 13.85 -19.25
N PHE A 168 48.25 13.11 -18.54
CA PHE A 168 48.32 11.66 -18.65
C PHE A 168 47.31 10.97 -17.73
N GLU A 169 46.41 10.17 -18.31
CA GLU A 169 45.44 9.34 -17.57
C GLU A 169 45.60 7.85 -17.96
N GLY A 170 45.57 6.96 -16.97
CA GLY A 170 45.58 5.51 -17.17
C GLY A 170 46.75 4.78 -16.49
N ASP A 171 46.95 3.52 -16.86
CA ASP A 171 48.03 2.69 -16.32
C ASP A 171 49.40 3.17 -16.83
N ILE A 172 50.36 3.36 -15.92
CA ILE A 172 51.74 3.73 -16.23
C ILE A 172 52.54 2.44 -16.40
N ASP A 173 52.83 2.09 -17.65
CA ASP A 173 53.55 0.85 -17.98
C ASP A 173 55.04 1.11 -18.24
N LEU A 174 55.90 0.32 -17.57
CA LEU A 174 57.31 0.20 -17.90
C LEU A 174 57.49 -0.88 -18.97
N ARG A 175 57.87 -0.48 -20.17
CA ARG A 175 58.08 -1.38 -21.30
C ARG A 175 59.47 -1.97 -21.28
N LEU A 176 59.55 -3.30 -21.23
CA LEU A 176 60.78 -4.08 -21.33
C LEU A 176 60.97 -4.60 -22.76
N LYS A 177 62.14 -4.32 -23.33
CA LYS A 177 62.50 -4.78 -24.67
C LYS A 177 63.92 -5.34 -24.69
N ALA A 178 64.00 -6.66 -24.79
CA ALA A 178 65.25 -7.39 -24.84
C ALA A 178 65.55 -7.91 -26.27
N PRO A 179 66.82 -7.97 -26.70
CA PRO A 179 67.20 -8.71 -27.89
C PRO A 179 66.78 -10.19 -27.77
N SER A 180 66.47 -10.85 -28.90
CA SER A 180 66.05 -12.26 -28.89
C SER A 180 67.11 -13.25 -28.39
N THR A 181 68.34 -12.78 -28.14
CA THR A 181 69.46 -13.56 -27.62
C THR A 181 69.74 -13.30 -26.14
N SER A 182 69.02 -12.36 -25.53
CA SER A 182 69.15 -11.99 -24.12
C SER A 182 68.30 -12.90 -23.25
N GLY A 183 68.75 -13.22 -22.03
CA GLY A 183 67.98 -13.94 -21.02
C GLY A 183 66.84 -13.13 -20.39
N PHE A 184 66.78 -11.81 -20.63
CA PHE A 184 65.64 -10.98 -20.24
C PHE A 184 64.43 -11.21 -21.15
N GLU A 185 63.24 -11.15 -20.57
CA GLU A 185 61.99 -11.22 -21.33
C GLU A 185 61.50 -9.83 -21.76
N SER A 186 60.77 -9.75 -22.88
CA SER A 186 60.15 -8.50 -23.36
C SER A 186 58.66 -8.47 -23.09
N GLY A 187 58.12 -7.28 -22.79
CA GLY A 187 56.71 -7.04 -22.50
C GLY A 187 56.55 -5.83 -21.58
N ASP A 188 55.33 -5.57 -21.11
CA ASP A 188 55.00 -4.38 -20.33
C ASP A 188 54.71 -4.74 -18.86
N VAL A 189 55.15 -3.88 -17.94
CA VAL A 189 54.97 -4.05 -16.49
C VAL A 189 54.35 -2.78 -15.94
N THR A 190 53.12 -2.85 -15.43
CA THR A 190 52.44 -1.69 -14.84
C THR A 190 53.11 -1.28 -13.53
N VAL A 191 53.68 -0.08 -13.52
CA VAL A 191 54.43 0.48 -12.38
C VAL A 191 53.67 1.59 -11.66
N GLY A 192 52.53 2.04 -12.16
CA GLY A 192 51.65 2.97 -11.46
C GLY A 192 50.34 3.17 -12.21
N ARG A 193 49.46 4.02 -11.68
CA ARG A 193 48.26 4.50 -12.36
C ARG A 193 48.14 5.99 -12.17
N CYS A 194 47.84 6.73 -13.23
CA CYS A 194 47.54 8.16 -13.15
C CYS A 194 46.04 8.39 -13.33
N THR A 195 45.43 9.15 -12.44
CA THR A 195 44.00 9.51 -12.53
C THR A 195 43.77 10.97 -12.95
N GLY A 196 44.82 11.80 -13.03
CA GLY A 196 44.70 13.25 -13.27
C GLY A 196 44.30 14.06 -12.04
N GLY A 197 44.06 13.40 -10.90
CA GLY A 197 43.70 14.03 -9.63
C GLY A 197 42.29 14.60 -9.63
N GLU A 198 41.37 13.92 -8.95
CA GLU A 198 39.96 14.34 -8.87
C GLU A 198 39.47 14.33 -7.42
N VAL A 199 38.62 15.30 -7.10
CA VAL A 199 37.91 15.37 -5.82
C VAL A 199 36.50 14.83 -5.99
N GLU A 200 36.19 13.74 -5.29
CA GLU A 200 34.85 13.17 -5.21
C GLU A 200 34.03 13.90 -4.14
N ILE A 201 32.82 14.29 -4.50
CA ILE A 201 31.89 15.02 -3.64
C ILE A 201 30.58 14.23 -3.53
N GLU A 202 30.16 13.94 -2.30
CA GLU A 202 28.96 13.16 -2.02
C GLU A 202 28.14 13.86 -0.92
N VAL A 203 26.82 13.99 -1.10
CA VAL A 203 25.94 14.41 0.00
C VAL A 203 25.53 13.15 0.76
N THR A 204 26.01 13.01 1.99
CA THR A 204 25.80 11.83 2.82
C THR A 204 24.51 11.90 3.65
N ASP A 205 24.01 13.12 3.89
CA ASP A 205 22.74 13.37 4.55
C ASP A 205 22.11 14.65 3.98
N ALA A 206 20.84 14.57 3.58
CA ALA A 206 20.12 15.65 2.90
C ALA A 206 18.76 15.88 3.56
N PRO A 207 18.51 17.06 4.16
CA PRO A 207 17.30 17.31 4.94
C PRO A 207 16.06 17.59 4.08
N THR A 208 14.88 17.46 4.69
CA THR A 208 13.63 18.03 4.17
C THR A 208 13.09 19.03 5.18
N PHE A 209 12.91 20.29 4.78
CA PHE A 209 12.65 21.40 5.70
C PHE A 209 11.79 22.51 5.11
N SER A 210 11.29 23.39 5.98
CA SER A 210 10.52 24.59 5.61
C SER A 210 11.24 25.91 5.88
N ASP A 211 12.15 25.94 6.85
CA ASP A 211 12.80 27.19 7.30
C ASP A 211 14.32 27.05 7.17
N SER A 212 14.93 26.17 7.95
CA SER A 212 16.34 25.77 7.81
C SER A 212 16.58 24.36 8.32
N ASP A 213 17.65 23.73 7.84
CA ASP A 213 18.16 22.46 8.37
C ASP A 213 19.59 22.20 7.89
N THR A 214 20.27 21.22 8.49
CA THR A 214 21.68 20.92 8.20
C THR A 214 21.82 19.84 7.12
N VAL A 215 22.67 20.08 6.12
CA VAL A 215 23.12 19.08 5.14
C VAL A 215 24.54 18.60 5.50
N THR A 216 24.83 17.33 5.22
CA THR A 216 26.18 16.78 5.36
C THR A 216 26.80 16.46 4.00
N ILE A 217 27.94 17.08 3.70
CA ILE A 217 28.67 16.92 2.43
C ILE A 217 30.03 16.29 2.72
N ARG A 218 30.35 15.19 2.04
CA ARG A 218 31.66 14.55 2.03
C ARG A 218 32.47 15.01 0.83
N ILE A 219 33.75 15.29 1.09
CA ILE A 219 34.75 15.69 0.10
C ILE A 219 35.95 14.74 0.26
N GLU A 220 36.35 14.08 -0.83
CA GLU A 220 37.41 13.08 -0.86
C GLU A 220 38.35 13.30 -2.05
N GLU A 221 39.66 13.41 -1.80
CA GLU A 221 40.67 13.33 -2.84
C GLU A 221 40.90 11.87 -3.25
N ASP A 222 40.96 11.58 -4.56
CA ASP A 222 41.33 10.24 -5.04
C ASP A 222 42.85 9.98 -4.93
N VAL A 223 43.66 11.04 -5.06
CA VAL A 223 45.11 11.07 -4.92
C VAL A 223 45.57 12.30 -4.13
N PRO A 224 46.71 12.23 -3.43
CA PRO A 224 47.21 13.38 -2.68
C PRO A 224 47.43 14.59 -3.60
N GLY A 225 46.92 15.75 -3.18
CA GLY A 225 47.07 17.01 -3.90
C GLY A 225 46.00 17.29 -4.96
N ALA A 226 45.00 16.42 -5.13
CA ALA A 226 43.87 16.67 -6.02
C ALA A 226 43.00 17.86 -5.59
N LEU A 227 42.91 18.12 -4.28
CA LEU A 227 42.22 19.28 -3.74
C LEU A 227 43.18 20.47 -3.70
N GLU A 228 43.03 21.36 -4.67
CA GLU A 228 43.95 22.46 -4.92
C GLU A 228 44.04 23.43 -3.74
N SER A 229 45.25 23.83 -3.35
CA SER A 229 45.49 24.72 -2.19
C SER A 229 45.31 26.22 -2.53
N GLU A 230 44.17 26.54 -3.15
CA GLU A 230 43.84 27.86 -3.70
C GLU A 230 42.68 28.54 -2.93
N LYS A 231 42.30 29.76 -3.35
CA LYS A 231 41.26 30.55 -2.65
C LYS A 231 39.85 30.03 -2.84
N GLU A 232 39.57 29.43 -3.99
CA GLU A 232 38.28 28.90 -4.39
C GLU A 232 38.51 27.44 -4.78
N SER A 233 39.03 26.65 -3.82
CA SER A 233 39.34 25.24 -4.05
C SER A 233 38.09 24.48 -4.49
N LEU A 234 36.98 24.74 -3.78
CA LEU A 234 35.63 24.35 -4.12
C LEU A 234 34.66 25.47 -3.70
N GLN A 235 33.58 25.62 -4.45
CA GLN A 235 32.49 26.56 -4.20
C GLN A 235 31.17 25.86 -4.50
N PHE A 236 30.24 25.89 -3.53
CA PHE A 236 28.89 25.35 -3.67
C PHE A 236 27.88 26.50 -3.77
N VAL A 237 27.09 26.53 -4.84
CA VAL A 237 26.14 27.61 -5.12
C VAL A 237 24.71 27.09 -5.09
N LEU A 238 23.91 27.61 -4.18
CA LEU A 238 22.49 27.26 -4.02
C LEU A 238 21.61 27.93 -5.10
N PRO A 239 20.40 27.41 -5.37
CA PRO A 239 19.42 28.12 -6.17
C PRO A 239 18.85 29.34 -5.43
N ASN A 240 18.22 30.26 -6.17
CA ASN A 240 17.59 31.46 -5.61
C ASN A 240 16.61 31.13 -4.46
N GLY A 241 16.57 32.00 -3.45
CA GLY A 241 15.70 31.89 -2.28
C GLY A 241 16.32 31.11 -1.11
N PHE A 242 17.52 30.55 -1.30
CA PHE A 242 18.27 29.83 -0.27
C PHE A 242 19.65 30.44 -0.04
N GLU A 243 20.11 30.40 1.20
CA GLU A 243 21.45 30.81 1.60
C GLU A 243 22.12 29.73 2.45
N TRP A 244 23.44 29.68 2.43
CA TRP A 244 24.21 28.86 3.35
C TRP A 244 24.29 29.53 4.72
N GLY A 245 23.97 28.77 5.76
CA GLY A 245 24.06 29.20 7.14
C GLY A 245 25.43 28.89 7.76
N VAL A 246 25.41 28.54 9.04
CA VAL A 246 26.64 28.27 9.80
C VAL A 246 27.17 26.88 9.44
N VAL A 247 28.47 26.77 9.23
CA VAL A 247 29.18 25.49 9.25
C VAL A 247 29.23 25.01 10.70
N GLU A 248 28.52 23.95 11.00
CA GLU A 248 28.33 23.46 12.37
C GLU A 248 29.53 22.63 12.84
N ASN A 249 30.12 21.86 11.93
CA ASN A 249 31.16 20.89 12.24
C ASN A 249 31.88 20.39 10.99
N VAL A 250 33.18 20.09 11.12
CA VAL A 250 33.96 19.37 10.10
C VAL A 250 34.59 18.14 10.73
N LYS A 251 34.52 16.99 10.04
CA LYS A 251 35.06 15.72 10.51
C LYS A 251 35.99 15.11 9.48
N VAL A 252 37.27 15.00 9.83
CA VAL A 252 38.29 14.36 8.98
C VAL A 252 38.35 12.86 9.23
N PHE A 253 38.15 12.06 8.17
CA PHE A 253 38.25 10.60 8.22
C PHE A 253 39.67 10.10 8.02
N TRP A 254 40.40 10.61 7.03
CA TRP A 254 41.81 10.32 6.78
C TRP A 254 42.45 11.46 5.96
N GLY A 255 43.77 11.42 5.83
CA GLY A 255 44.54 12.47 5.17
C GLY A 255 45.78 12.87 5.95
N GLU A 256 46.75 13.45 5.26
CA GLU A 256 47.94 14.05 5.88
C GLU A 256 48.28 15.35 5.17
N VAL A 257 48.06 16.48 5.83
CA VAL A 257 48.36 17.83 5.32
C VAL A 257 49.53 18.42 6.11
N PRO A 258 50.64 18.82 5.47
CA PRO A 258 51.77 19.41 6.17
C PRO A 258 51.38 20.65 6.99
N GLY A 259 51.65 20.61 8.30
CA GLY A 259 51.31 21.69 9.24
C GLY A 259 50.33 21.25 10.32
N TYR A 260 49.65 20.11 10.15
CA TYR A 260 48.66 19.57 11.08
C TYR A 260 49.07 18.17 11.54
N ASN A 261 49.13 17.94 12.85
CA ASN A 261 49.66 16.69 13.41
C ASN A 261 48.55 15.70 13.80
N THR A 262 47.31 16.17 13.91
CA THR A 262 46.13 15.36 14.26
C THR A 262 44.97 15.66 13.31
N LYS A 263 44.02 14.72 13.22
CA LYS A 263 42.79 14.92 12.44
C LYS A 263 41.95 16.06 12.98
N ASP A 264 41.87 16.21 14.30
CA ASP A 264 41.13 17.31 14.94
C ASP A 264 41.77 18.67 14.65
N GLU A 265 43.11 18.78 14.62
CA GLU A 265 43.80 20.02 14.22
C GLU A 265 43.48 20.41 12.77
N LEU A 266 43.45 19.42 11.86
CA LEU A 266 43.09 19.64 10.46
C LEU A 266 41.59 19.98 10.30
N ALA A 267 40.71 19.28 11.02
CA ALA A 267 39.27 19.51 11.00
C ALA A 267 38.92 20.94 11.42
N ASN A 268 39.46 21.42 12.54
CA ASN A 268 39.27 22.81 12.97
C ASN A 268 39.80 23.82 11.94
N ALA A 269 40.91 23.51 11.27
CA ALA A 269 41.45 24.41 10.24
C ALA A 269 40.56 24.45 8.99
N LEU A 270 40.01 23.31 8.57
CA LEU A 270 39.08 23.20 7.46
C LEU A 270 37.73 23.87 7.77
N GLU A 271 37.21 23.73 8.99
CA GLU A 271 36.00 24.43 9.44
C GLU A 271 36.14 25.95 9.30
N ASN A 272 37.31 26.51 9.66
CA ASN A 272 37.61 27.93 9.48
C ASN A 272 37.98 28.32 8.03
N ALA A 273 38.18 27.34 7.14
CA ALA A 273 38.46 27.56 5.73
C ALA A 273 37.16 27.68 4.91
N PHE A 274 36.04 27.21 5.45
CA PHE A 274 34.72 27.45 4.88
C PHE A 274 34.23 28.88 5.16
N ASP A 275 33.73 29.54 4.14
CA ASP A 275 33.16 30.89 4.20
C ASP A 275 31.83 30.89 3.44
N ALA A 276 30.73 31.07 4.17
CA ALA A 276 29.39 31.20 3.61
C ALA A 276 29.10 32.68 3.32
N ASP A 277 28.79 33.00 2.06
CA ASP A 277 28.39 34.32 1.59
C ASP A 277 27.12 34.18 0.73
N GLU A 278 25.96 34.51 1.31
CA GLU A 278 24.64 34.36 0.68
C GLU A 278 24.43 32.92 0.15
N ASP A 279 24.29 32.74 -1.17
CA ASP A 279 24.09 31.46 -1.83
C ASP A 279 25.40 30.68 -2.11
N GLU A 280 26.57 31.25 -1.80
CA GLU A 280 27.90 30.67 -2.07
C GLU A 280 28.60 30.16 -0.80
N LEU A 281 28.88 28.86 -0.71
CA LEU A 281 29.75 28.26 0.30
C LEU A 281 31.12 27.99 -0.30
N ASN A 282 32.12 28.75 0.13
CA ASN A 282 33.48 28.72 -0.40
C ASN A 282 34.41 27.94 0.52
N LEU A 283 35.14 26.95 -0.02
CA LEU A 283 36.27 26.32 0.65
C LEU A 283 37.57 26.98 0.22
N ASN A 284 38.17 27.75 1.13
CA ASN A 284 39.37 28.54 0.88
C ASN A 284 40.61 27.90 1.51
N LEU A 285 41.37 27.16 0.72
CA LEU A 285 42.60 26.50 1.16
C LEU A 285 43.86 27.33 0.88
N ASN A 286 43.74 28.62 0.54
CA ASN A 286 44.89 29.47 0.31
C ASN A 286 45.76 29.59 1.58
N GLY A 287 46.97 29.08 1.50
CA GLY A 287 47.91 29.02 2.63
C GLY A 287 48.05 27.63 3.26
N PHE A 288 47.19 26.68 2.89
CA PHE A 288 47.41 25.27 3.14
C PHE A 288 48.57 24.76 2.28
N LYS A 289 49.06 23.57 2.62
CA LYS A 289 50.04 22.83 1.83
C LYS A 289 49.32 21.67 1.16
N GLU A 290 49.80 21.28 -0.03
CA GLU A 290 49.35 20.07 -0.69
C GLU A 290 49.44 18.86 0.25
N SER A 291 48.42 18.00 0.18
CA SER A 291 48.34 16.82 1.00
C SER A 291 49.45 15.82 0.61
N LYS A 292 50.00 15.12 1.61
CA LYS A 292 50.94 14.00 1.43
C LYS A 292 50.26 12.65 1.38
N LYS A 293 49.00 12.61 1.83
CA LYS A 293 48.06 11.50 1.65
C LYS A 293 46.71 12.13 1.34
N ALA A 294 46.04 11.56 0.34
CA ALA A 294 44.67 11.90 -0.04
C ALA A 294 43.79 12.09 1.20
N ILE A 295 43.07 13.20 1.26
CA ILE A 295 42.22 13.56 2.38
C ILE A 295 40.76 13.19 2.12
N ALA A 296 40.03 12.81 3.17
CA ALA A 296 38.57 12.70 3.12
C ALA A 296 37.97 13.28 4.40
N PHE A 297 36.97 14.14 4.24
CA PHE A 297 36.28 14.80 5.35
C PHE A 297 34.81 15.09 5.03
N GLU A 298 34.02 15.23 6.08
CA GLU A 298 32.62 15.69 6.02
C GLU A 298 32.52 17.10 6.60
N VAL A 299 31.63 17.89 6.02
CA VAL A 299 31.19 19.19 6.54
C VAL A 299 29.67 19.14 6.77
N GLU A 300 29.26 19.51 7.97
CA GLU A 300 27.86 19.74 8.36
C GLU A 300 27.62 21.25 8.26
N VAL A 301 26.69 21.66 7.40
CA VAL A 301 26.40 23.08 7.14
C VAL A 301 24.90 23.32 7.00
N GLU A 302 24.42 24.39 7.61
CA GLU A 302 23.01 24.78 7.55
C GLU A 302 22.62 25.33 6.17
N ILE A 303 21.42 24.99 5.69
CA ILE A 303 20.75 25.64 4.56
C ILE A 303 19.56 26.41 5.11
N VAL A 304 19.41 27.69 4.73
CA VAL A 304 18.35 28.58 5.21
C VAL A 304 17.51 29.06 4.04
N VAL A 305 16.19 29.12 4.21
CA VAL A 305 15.29 29.83 3.29
C VAL A 305 15.37 31.33 3.60
N GLU A 306 16.03 32.09 2.72
CA GLU A 306 16.16 33.55 2.88
C GLU A 306 14.91 34.30 2.41
N ASP A 307 14.38 33.91 1.24
CA ASP A 307 13.18 34.50 0.66
C ASP A 307 12.21 33.41 0.17
N GLU A 308 11.18 33.14 0.98
CA GLU A 308 10.09 32.21 0.66
C GLU A 308 9.34 32.56 -0.64
N THR A 309 9.45 33.80 -1.14
CA THR A 309 8.78 34.22 -2.38
C THR A 309 9.57 33.86 -3.64
N ASP A 310 10.88 33.65 -3.50
CA ASP A 310 11.79 33.24 -4.56
C ASP A 310 12.20 31.76 -4.46
N ALA A 311 12.11 31.15 -3.27
CA ALA A 311 12.42 29.73 -3.04
C ALA A 311 11.41 28.78 -3.72
N GLU A 312 11.90 27.90 -4.60
CA GLU A 312 11.07 26.90 -5.28
C GLU A 312 10.86 25.66 -4.41
N ILE A 313 9.60 25.29 -4.15
CA ILE A 313 9.24 24.04 -3.45
C ILE A 313 9.73 22.84 -4.27
N GLY A 314 10.44 21.92 -3.61
CA GLY A 314 10.98 20.70 -4.21
C GLY A 314 12.46 20.48 -3.89
N ASP A 315 13.13 19.76 -4.79
CA ASP A 315 14.52 19.36 -4.62
C ASP A 315 15.47 20.58 -4.78
N ILE A 316 16.34 20.76 -3.80
CA ILE A 316 17.39 21.77 -3.79
C ILE A 316 18.67 21.12 -4.34
N THR A 317 19.21 21.70 -5.41
CA THR A 317 20.46 21.21 -6.04
C THR A 317 21.49 22.33 -6.02
N ALA A 318 22.62 22.09 -5.34
CA ALA A 318 23.75 23.01 -5.33
C ALA A 318 24.67 22.72 -6.52
N LYS A 319 25.12 23.77 -7.22
CA LYS A 319 26.13 23.66 -8.28
C LYS A 319 27.52 23.83 -7.71
N ILE A 320 28.48 23.10 -8.26
CA ILE A 320 29.85 23.11 -7.78
C ILE A 320 30.75 23.79 -8.81
N TYR A 321 31.59 24.70 -8.32
CA TYR A 321 32.66 25.36 -9.05
C TYR A 321 33.95 25.27 -8.22
N GLY A 322 35.09 25.61 -8.82
CA GLY A 322 36.37 25.65 -8.11
C GLY A 322 37.55 25.53 -9.04
N GLU A 323 38.74 25.68 -8.47
CA GLU A 323 40.02 25.48 -9.16
C GLU A 323 40.46 24.00 -9.15
N SER A 324 39.97 23.19 -8.20
CA SER A 324 40.21 21.73 -8.20
C SER A 324 39.43 21.06 -9.33
N ASP A 325 39.94 19.93 -9.83
CA ASP A 325 39.14 19.03 -10.67
C ASP A 325 38.26 18.16 -9.77
N PHE A 326 36.95 18.11 -10.02
CA PHE A 326 35.97 17.47 -9.14
C PHE A 326 34.83 16.78 -9.88
N THR A 327 34.20 15.83 -9.19
CA THR A 327 32.97 15.17 -9.61
C THR A 327 32.04 14.90 -8.42
N PRO A 328 30.72 15.07 -8.56
CA PRO A 328 29.99 15.61 -9.72
C PRO A 328 30.01 17.15 -9.76
N ASN A 329 29.42 17.75 -10.80
CA ASN A 329 29.31 19.21 -10.95
C ASN A 329 28.09 19.84 -10.26
N GLU A 330 27.18 19.02 -9.74
CA GLU A 330 26.02 19.43 -8.96
C GLU A 330 25.62 18.31 -8.00
N VAL A 331 25.09 18.67 -6.84
CA VAL A 331 24.69 17.74 -5.79
C VAL A 331 23.30 18.09 -5.24
N PHE A 332 22.51 17.06 -4.94
CA PHE A 332 21.23 17.22 -4.24
C PHE A 332 21.50 17.46 -2.75
N VAL A 333 21.12 18.64 -2.25
CA VAL A 333 21.48 19.09 -0.89
C VAL A 333 20.30 19.12 0.08
N GLY A 334 19.08 18.85 -0.39
CA GLY A 334 17.90 18.80 0.47
C GLY A 334 16.61 19.04 -0.31
N ARG A 335 15.47 19.03 0.38
CA ARG A 335 14.16 19.33 -0.20
C ARG A 335 13.44 20.41 0.61
N TYR A 336 12.98 21.45 -0.06
CA TYR A 336 12.19 22.52 0.54
C TYR A 336 10.69 22.26 0.37
N GLY A 337 9.90 22.46 1.42
CA GLY A 337 8.44 22.33 1.39
C GLY A 337 7.75 23.12 2.50
N GLN A 338 6.41 23.10 2.47
CA GLN A 338 5.59 23.71 3.53
C GLN A 338 5.30 22.69 4.62
N PHE A 339 5.07 23.16 5.86
CA PHE A 339 4.55 22.32 6.94
C PHE A 339 3.26 21.63 6.48
N ASP A 340 3.33 20.30 6.37
CA ASP A 340 2.22 19.48 5.92
C ASP A 340 2.13 18.22 6.78
N SER A 341 0.90 17.77 7.00
CA SER A 341 0.63 16.57 7.78
C SER A 341 -0.57 15.87 7.20
N THR A 342 -0.53 14.55 7.19
CA THR A 342 -1.59 13.73 6.65
C THR A 342 -2.20 12.85 7.73
N ILE A 343 -3.44 12.42 7.50
CA ILE A 343 -4.11 11.44 8.32
C ILE A 343 -4.83 10.46 7.41
N THR A 344 -4.60 9.17 7.64
CA THR A 344 -5.14 8.09 6.83
C THR A 344 -5.68 6.98 7.72
N ALA A 345 -6.52 6.14 7.16
CA ALA A 345 -7.01 4.92 7.81
C ALA A 345 -6.53 3.71 7.01
N GLY A 346 -6.23 2.63 7.72
CA GLY A 346 -5.94 1.32 7.13
C GLY A 346 -7.16 0.70 6.42
N GLU A 347 -7.04 -0.57 6.05
CA GLU A 347 -8.13 -1.30 5.40
C GLU A 347 -9.35 -1.44 6.34
N PRO A 348 -10.57 -1.03 5.90
CA PRO A 348 -11.74 -1.05 6.77
C PRO A 348 -12.06 -2.45 7.32
N THR A 349 -12.19 -2.55 8.64
CA THR A 349 -12.57 -3.80 9.32
C THR A 349 -14.05 -4.11 9.11
N THR A 350 -14.50 -5.33 9.44
CA THR A 350 -15.93 -5.65 9.50
C THR A 350 -16.38 -5.68 10.95
N ILE A 351 -17.37 -4.86 11.30
CA ILE A 351 -17.91 -4.75 12.66
C ILE A 351 -19.39 -5.08 12.68
N VAL A 352 -19.89 -5.53 13.84
CA VAL A 352 -21.22 -6.08 13.99
C VAL A 352 -22.10 -5.15 14.84
N ALA A 353 -23.29 -4.83 14.33
CA ALA A 353 -24.24 -3.97 15.03
C ALA A 353 -24.80 -4.61 16.30
N GLY A 354 -24.89 -3.82 17.38
CA GLY A 354 -25.37 -4.26 18.69
C GLY A 354 -24.31 -4.89 19.59
N MET A 355 -23.05 -4.96 19.14
CA MET A 355 -21.93 -5.54 19.86
C MET A 355 -21.02 -4.49 20.50
N LEU A 356 -20.30 -4.92 21.54
CA LEU A 356 -19.23 -4.18 22.21
C LEU A 356 -17.86 -4.49 21.57
N GLU A 357 -16.81 -3.78 21.97
CA GLU A 357 -15.40 -4.10 21.63
C GLU A 357 -15.11 -4.29 20.13
N GLN A 358 -15.74 -3.50 19.25
CA GLN A 358 -15.57 -3.64 17.81
C GLN A 358 -14.35 -2.87 17.33
N VAL A 359 -13.26 -3.59 17.02
CA VAL A 359 -12.00 -3.01 16.54
C VAL A 359 -12.16 -2.37 15.16
N ILE A 360 -11.70 -1.13 15.02
CA ILE A 360 -11.65 -0.39 13.76
C ILE A 360 -10.27 -0.47 13.11
N ALA A 361 -10.15 -0.04 11.85
CA ALA A 361 -8.85 0.08 11.19
C ALA A 361 -7.94 1.07 11.93
N ASP A 362 -6.64 0.78 11.91
CA ASP A 362 -5.62 1.68 12.46
C ASP A 362 -5.66 3.03 11.75
N ILE A 363 -5.40 4.10 12.49
CA ILE A 363 -5.36 5.46 11.97
C ILE A 363 -3.94 5.99 12.09
N THR A 364 -3.35 6.35 10.96
CA THR A 364 -1.96 6.83 10.88
C THR A 364 -1.94 8.32 10.60
N ILE A 365 -1.21 9.07 11.42
CA ILE A 365 -0.95 10.50 11.28
C ILE A 365 0.54 10.67 10.97
N GLU A 366 0.86 11.33 9.85
CA GLU A 366 2.25 11.54 9.43
C GLU A 366 2.54 13.03 9.27
N GLU A 367 3.68 13.47 9.78
CA GLU A 367 4.29 14.73 9.37
C GLU A 367 5.06 14.53 8.06
N SER A 368 4.86 15.38 7.06
CA SER A 368 5.71 15.39 5.87
C SER A 368 7.06 16.08 6.14
N ILE A 369 7.07 17.00 7.10
CA ILE A 369 8.25 17.74 7.58
C ILE A 369 8.17 17.78 9.11
N LYS A 370 9.29 17.58 9.82
CA LYS A 370 9.34 17.71 11.29
C LYS A 370 8.70 19.03 11.76
N GLU A 371 8.10 19.01 12.94
CA GLU A 371 7.36 20.10 13.58
C GLU A 371 6.10 20.62 12.83
N SER A 372 5.64 19.96 11.76
CA SER A 372 4.39 20.32 11.06
C SER A 372 3.16 20.27 11.98
N LEU A 373 3.11 19.31 12.90
CA LEU A 373 2.10 19.23 13.95
C LEU A 373 2.53 20.08 15.15
N MET A 374 2.03 21.32 15.19
CA MET A 374 2.45 22.28 16.22
C MET A 374 1.96 21.90 17.63
N ASP A 375 2.88 21.92 18.60
CA ASP A 375 2.63 21.70 20.03
C ASP A 375 1.42 22.50 20.56
N GLY A 376 0.61 21.87 21.40
CA GLY A 376 -0.55 22.49 22.03
C GLY A 376 -1.82 22.53 21.18
N ARG A 377 -1.73 22.24 19.87
CA ARG A 377 -2.91 22.06 19.03
C ARG A 377 -3.60 20.72 19.31
N THR A 378 -4.79 20.54 18.77
CA THR A 378 -5.62 19.37 19.10
C THR A 378 -6.11 18.65 17.84
N LEU A 379 -6.20 17.34 17.92
CA LEU A 379 -6.87 16.46 16.96
C LEU A 379 -8.21 16.02 17.58
N THR A 380 -9.27 16.02 16.78
CA THR A 380 -10.56 15.42 17.17
C THR A 380 -11.02 14.42 16.13
N LEU A 381 -11.46 13.26 16.60
CA LEU A 381 -12.09 12.23 15.77
C LEU A 381 -13.54 12.08 16.24
N THR A 382 -14.49 12.32 15.34
CA THR A 382 -15.92 12.32 15.63
C THR A 382 -16.62 11.18 14.91
N LEU A 383 -17.22 10.29 15.70
CA LEU A 383 -18.07 9.20 15.23
C LEU A 383 -19.47 9.72 14.84
N PRO A 384 -20.17 9.05 13.91
CA PRO A 384 -21.60 9.28 13.69
C PRO A 384 -22.45 8.86 14.90
N SER A 385 -23.67 9.40 15.02
CA SER A 385 -24.51 9.27 16.23
C SER A 385 -24.93 7.85 16.64
N ASN A 386 -24.84 6.91 15.71
CA ASN A 386 -25.15 5.49 15.90
C ASN A 386 -23.93 4.67 16.37
N TYR A 387 -22.82 5.34 16.71
CA TYR A 387 -21.63 4.73 17.29
C TYR A 387 -21.20 5.54 18.53
N LYS A 388 -20.49 4.88 19.44
CA LYS A 388 -19.71 5.55 20.49
C LYS A 388 -18.34 4.90 20.61
N TRP A 389 -17.36 5.62 21.13
CA TRP A 389 -16.04 5.07 21.41
C TRP A 389 -16.11 4.02 22.53
N GLY A 390 -15.38 2.91 22.37
CA GLY A 390 -15.19 1.86 23.38
C GLY A 390 -13.77 1.83 23.93
N LYS A 391 -12.78 2.00 23.06
CA LYS A 391 -11.36 2.07 23.43
C LYS A 391 -10.66 3.14 22.61
N ILE A 392 -9.75 3.85 23.25
CA ILE A 392 -8.96 4.93 22.67
C ILE A 392 -7.49 4.62 22.86
N ASP A 393 -6.69 4.94 21.86
CA ASP A 393 -5.25 4.78 21.87
C ASP A 393 -4.50 6.13 21.93
N THR A 394 -3.20 6.09 22.22
CA THR A 394 -2.28 7.22 22.23
C THR A 394 -0.92 6.75 21.75
N ASP A 395 -0.24 7.59 20.98
CA ASP A 395 1.09 7.25 20.47
C ASP A 395 2.10 8.39 20.66
N ARG A 396 3.40 8.06 20.58
CA ARG A 396 4.51 9.01 20.63
C ARG A 396 5.66 8.53 19.75
N ASP A 397 6.03 9.36 18.79
CA ASP A 397 7.17 9.14 17.91
C ASP A 397 8.04 10.39 17.77
N SER A 398 9.34 10.21 17.58
CA SER A 398 10.30 11.30 17.30
C SER A 398 10.22 12.50 18.26
N GLY A 399 9.78 12.30 19.52
CA GLY A 399 9.61 13.37 20.52
C GLY A 399 8.23 14.03 20.57
N LEU A 400 7.39 13.83 19.54
CA LEU A 400 6.02 14.31 19.43
C LEU A 400 5.03 13.26 19.94
N GLY A 401 4.02 13.63 20.72
CA GLY A 401 3.01 12.69 21.23
C GLY A 401 1.57 13.14 21.01
N LEU A 402 0.67 12.15 20.94
CA LEU A 402 -0.78 12.32 21.01
C LEU A 402 -1.26 12.01 22.43
N VAL A 403 -1.52 13.05 23.21
CA VAL A 403 -2.03 12.89 24.58
C VAL A 403 -3.55 12.99 24.55
N PHE A 404 -4.24 11.93 24.94
CA PHE A 404 -5.70 11.93 25.03
C PHE A 404 -6.19 12.92 26.10
N GLU A 405 -7.12 13.83 25.72
CA GLU A 405 -7.69 14.87 26.61
C GLU A 405 -9.14 14.58 27.02
N GLY A 406 -9.74 13.48 26.54
CA GLY A 406 -11.09 13.05 26.88
C GLY A 406 -12.12 13.27 25.77
N PHE A 407 -13.40 13.26 26.16
CA PHE A 407 -14.55 13.31 25.25
C PHE A 407 -15.31 14.63 25.37
N PRO A 408 -15.12 15.59 24.43
CA PRO A 408 -15.96 16.78 24.36
C PRO A 408 -17.45 16.41 24.28
N GLY A 409 -18.30 17.11 25.02
CA GLY A 409 -19.76 16.86 25.03
C GLY A 409 -20.20 15.66 25.88
N LYS A 410 -19.32 14.68 26.14
CA LYS A 410 -19.61 13.45 26.89
C LYS A 410 -20.80 12.66 26.34
N ASP A 411 -20.92 12.62 25.02
CA ASP A 411 -21.90 11.81 24.29
C ASP A 411 -21.29 10.53 23.68
N GLY A 412 -19.98 10.34 23.87
CA GLY A 412 -19.21 9.21 23.37
C GLY A 412 -18.85 9.29 21.89
N GLN A 413 -19.19 10.37 21.18
CA GLN A 413 -18.96 10.47 19.73
C GLN A 413 -17.61 11.12 19.39
N THR A 414 -17.24 12.21 20.09
CA THR A 414 -16.01 12.93 19.80
C THR A 414 -14.93 12.57 20.81
N ALA A 415 -13.80 12.05 20.33
CA ALA A 415 -12.58 11.86 21.09
C ALA A 415 -11.58 12.98 20.74
N LYS A 416 -10.82 13.48 21.73
CA LYS A 416 -9.90 14.61 21.56
C LYS A 416 -8.51 14.26 22.08
N TRP A 417 -7.49 14.56 21.27
CA TRP A 417 -6.09 14.48 21.62
C TRP A 417 -5.43 15.84 21.52
N LYS A 418 -4.41 16.06 22.34
CA LYS A 418 -3.50 17.19 22.27
C LYS A 418 -2.18 16.73 21.67
N ILE A 419 -1.68 17.49 20.69
CA ILE A 419 -0.32 17.39 20.19
C ILE A 419 0.62 17.89 21.29
N ASP A 420 1.52 17.04 21.76
CA ASP A 420 2.40 17.29 22.90
C ASP A 420 3.88 17.14 22.53
N GLY A 421 4.59 18.26 22.54
CA GLY A 421 6.00 18.33 22.19
C GLY A 421 6.24 18.77 20.74
N LYS A 422 7.52 18.73 20.34
CA LYS A 422 8.01 19.00 18.99
C LYS A 422 8.75 17.76 18.52
N SER A 423 8.62 17.42 17.25
CA SER A 423 9.34 16.30 16.69
C SER A 423 10.78 16.66 16.32
N SER A 424 11.73 15.75 16.54
CA SER A 424 13.13 15.88 16.11
C SER A 424 13.31 15.53 14.63
N ASP A 425 12.42 14.67 14.11
CA ASP A 425 12.36 14.15 12.74
C ASP A 425 10.90 14.08 12.32
N ALA A 426 10.58 13.86 11.04
CA ALA A 426 9.19 13.73 10.60
C ALA A 426 8.51 12.55 11.32
N ALA A 427 7.53 12.84 12.19
CA ALA A 427 6.91 11.83 13.05
C ALA A 427 5.81 11.02 12.34
N GLU A 428 5.75 9.73 12.64
CA GLU A 428 4.65 8.82 12.27
C GLU A 428 3.95 8.36 13.54
N LEU A 429 2.69 8.75 13.72
CA LEU A 429 1.88 8.44 14.90
C LEU A 429 0.75 7.49 14.51
N VAL A 430 0.70 6.31 15.11
CA VAL A 430 -0.28 5.27 14.77
C VAL A 430 -1.20 5.00 15.95
N LEU A 431 -2.51 5.19 15.75
CA LEU A 431 -3.54 4.82 16.72
C LEU A 431 -4.04 3.41 16.41
N GLU A 432 -3.62 2.44 17.21
CA GLU A 432 -3.87 1.01 17.00
C GLU A 432 -4.98 0.48 17.93
N GLU A 433 -5.62 -0.61 17.52
CA GLU A 433 -6.59 -1.35 18.34
C GLU A 433 -7.68 -0.49 19.01
N MET A 434 -8.09 0.60 18.36
CA MET A 434 -9.23 1.40 18.81
C MET A 434 -10.52 0.63 18.59
N GLU A 435 -11.49 0.83 19.48
CA GLU A 435 -12.75 0.10 19.46
C GLU A 435 -13.94 1.05 19.50
N VAL A 436 -15.02 0.64 18.86
CA VAL A 436 -16.31 1.30 18.89
C VAL A 436 -17.39 0.37 19.42
N VAL A 437 -18.46 0.97 19.96
CA VAL A 437 -19.71 0.29 20.26
C VAL A 437 -20.76 0.71 19.23
N VAL A 438 -21.55 -0.24 18.76
CA VAL A 438 -22.39 -0.05 17.58
C VAL A 438 -23.87 -0.14 17.94
N GLU A 439 -24.66 0.87 17.57
CA GLU A 439 -26.10 0.86 17.80
C GLU A 439 -26.79 -0.32 17.07
N PRO A 440 -27.72 -1.06 17.72
CA PRO A 440 -28.38 -2.21 17.10
C PRO A 440 -29.14 -1.85 15.82
N GLY A 441 -28.96 -2.66 14.77
CA GLY A 441 -29.60 -2.47 13.47
C GLY A 441 -28.91 -1.45 12.55
N THR A 442 -27.76 -0.91 12.97
CA THR A 442 -26.89 -0.11 12.11
C THR A 442 -26.32 -0.96 10.97
N THR A 443 -26.20 -0.37 9.77
CA THR A 443 -25.50 -0.98 8.63
C THR A 443 -24.80 0.09 7.79
N GLY A 444 -23.80 -0.33 7.01
CA GLY A 444 -23.07 0.55 6.09
C GLY A 444 -21.71 0.94 6.63
N ASP A 445 -21.06 1.89 5.97
CA ASP A 445 -19.69 2.27 6.29
C ASP A 445 -19.65 3.14 7.56
N LEU A 446 -18.69 2.86 8.44
CA LEU A 446 -18.34 3.72 9.57
C LEU A 446 -17.32 4.74 9.08
N VAL A 447 -17.76 5.98 8.96
CA VAL A 447 -16.96 7.13 8.54
C VAL A 447 -16.76 8.07 9.72
N ILE A 448 -15.49 8.36 10.05
CA ILE A 448 -15.08 9.27 11.12
C ILE A 448 -14.79 10.65 10.51
N GLU A 449 -15.34 11.70 11.11
CA GLU A 449 -14.98 13.07 10.78
C GLU A 449 -13.71 13.47 11.56
N VAL A 450 -12.70 13.94 10.83
CA VAL A 450 -11.45 14.46 11.40
C VAL A 450 -11.54 15.97 11.52
N GLY A 451 -11.15 16.50 12.67
CA GLY A 451 -11.04 17.93 12.89
C GLY A 451 -10.09 18.30 14.02
N GLY A 452 -10.35 19.45 14.63
CA GLY A 452 -9.54 20.02 15.70
C GLY A 452 -8.82 21.29 15.24
N THR A 453 -7.71 21.62 15.90
CA THR A 453 -6.93 22.83 15.63
C THR A 453 -5.56 22.54 15.02
N CYS A 454 -5.14 21.28 14.94
CA CYS A 454 -3.84 20.87 14.37
C CYS A 454 -3.70 21.21 12.88
N GLY A 455 -4.79 21.26 12.13
CA GLY A 455 -4.80 21.54 10.68
C GLY A 455 -5.29 20.36 9.85
N LEU A 456 -5.30 19.16 10.44
CA LEU A 456 -5.88 17.95 9.84
C LEU A 456 -7.41 18.07 9.77
N SER A 457 -7.98 17.64 8.64
CA SER A 457 -9.42 17.58 8.40
C SER A 457 -9.75 16.55 7.32
N GLY A 458 -10.99 16.06 7.30
CA GLY A 458 -11.44 15.10 6.30
C GLY A 458 -12.35 14.02 6.88
N GLU A 459 -12.58 12.98 6.09
CA GLU A 459 -13.39 11.82 6.46
C GLU A 459 -12.56 10.54 6.31
N LEU A 460 -12.63 9.64 7.30
CA LEU A 460 -11.92 8.36 7.31
C LEU A 460 -12.93 7.22 7.37
N THR A 461 -12.93 6.34 6.36
CA THR A 461 -13.72 5.10 6.43
C THR A 461 -12.88 4.04 7.15
N VAL A 462 -13.29 3.66 8.36
CA VAL A 462 -12.46 2.80 9.24
C VAL A 462 -13.04 1.40 9.45
N ALA A 463 -14.33 1.21 9.15
CA ALA A 463 -14.98 -0.09 9.24
C ALA A 463 -16.24 -0.16 8.37
N LYS A 464 -16.74 -1.36 8.16
CA LYS A 464 -18.03 -1.66 7.55
C LYS A 464 -18.91 -2.41 8.54
N THR A 465 -20.06 -1.83 8.83
CA THR A 465 -21.02 -2.38 9.78
C THR A 465 -22.03 -3.30 9.11
N VAL A 466 -22.17 -4.50 9.68
CA VAL A 466 -23.16 -5.51 9.29
C VAL A 466 -24.16 -5.77 10.42
N GLU A 467 -25.37 -6.20 10.09
CA GLU A 467 -26.33 -6.65 11.11
C GLU A 467 -25.79 -7.90 11.82
N ALA A 468 -26.04 -8.07 13.12
CA ALA A 468 -25.67 -9.29 13.86
C ALA A 468 -26.38 -10.53 13.30
N VAL A 469 -27.66 -10.38 12.98
CA VAL A 469 -28.51 -11.45 12.47
C VAL A 469 -29.39 -10.94 11.35
N THR A 470 -29.80 -11.82 10.45
CA THR A 470 -30.92 -11.59 9.53
C THR A 470 -32.15 -12.36 9.99
N ILE A 471 -33.35 -11.86 9.66
CA ILE A 471 -34.60 -12.60 9.85
C ILE A 471 -35.42 -12.60 8.56
N THR A 472 -35.95 -13.76 8.18
CA THR A 472 -36.81 -13.94 7.00
C THR A 472 -38.10 -14.68 7.36
N SER A 473 -39.14 -14.47 6.55
CA SER A 473 -40.41 -15.19 6.65
C SER A 473 -40.58 -16.07 5.42
N ALA A 474 -41.00 -17.32 5.61
CA ALA A 474 -41.20 -18.27 4.53
C ALA A 474 -42.54 -18.04 3.81
N GLY A 475 -42.52 -18.05 2.47
CA GLY A 475 -43.72 -17.94 1.63
C GLY A 475 -44.31 -16.54 1.53
N ASP A 476 -45.49 -16.45 0.90
CA ASP A 476 -46.25 -15.18 0.82
C ASP A 476 -46.82 -14.81 2.20
N ALA A 477 -46.79 -13.51 2.53
CA ALA A 477 -47.29 -13.02 3.81
C ALA A 477 -48.77 -13.37 4.01
N ALA A 478 -49.08 -14.08 5.10
CA ALA A 478 -50.44 -14.48 5.43
C ALA A 478 -51.34 -13.27 5.69
N ILE A 479 -52.59 -13.29 5.17
CA ILE A 479 -53.57 -12.23 5.44
C ILE A 479 -54.34 -12.59 6.73
N LEU A 480 -54.17 -11.77 7.77
CA LEU A 480 -54.78 -11.95 9.08
C LEU A 480 -56.00 -11.06 9.24
N ALA A 481 -57.08 -11.62 9.80
CA ALA A 481 -58.28 -10.87 10.13
C ALA A 481 -58.20 -10.30 11.56
N ILE A 482 -58.61 -9.04 11.72
CA ILE A 482 -58.68 -8.35 13.02
C ILE A 482 -59.68 -9.05 13.96
N GLY A 483 -59.31 -9.20 15.23
CA GLY A 483 -60.17 -9.76 16.28
C GLY A 483 -60.30 -11.28 16.24
N LYS A 484 -59.44 -11.99 15.49
CA LYS A 484 -59.38 -13.45 15.44
C LYS A 484 -58.15 -14.00 16.15
N ALA A 485 -58.35 -15.10 16.88
CA ALA A 485 -57.30 -15.85 17.55
C ALA A 485 -56.78 -17.02 16.69
N GLY A 486 -55.53 -17.43 16.94
CA GLY A 486 -54.96 -18.67 16.39
C GLY A 486 -54.79 -18.70 14.88
N GLN A 487 -54.46 -17.57 14.26
CA GLN A 487 -54.24 -17.47 12.83
C GLN A 487 -52.79 -17.85 12.49
N ALA A 488 -52.60 -18.82 11.61
CA ALA A 488 -51.29 -19.29 11.21
C ALA A 488 -50.53 -18.22 10.41
N ILE A 489 -49.21 -18.17 10.61
CA ILE A 489 -48.27 -17.37 9.81
C ILE A 489 -47.17 -18.27 9.27
N GLY A 490 -46.37 -17.74 8.34
CA GLY A 490 -45.22 -18.47 7.80
C GLY A 490 -44.15 -18.75 8.85
N ASP A 491 -43.32 -19.74 8.58
CA ASP A 491 -42.15 -20.03 9.41
C ASP A 491 -41.18 -18.85 9.37
N LEU A 492 -40.51 -18.58 10.49
CA LEU A 492 -39.49 -17.53 10.58
C LEU A 492 -38.11 -18.16 10.68
N THR A 493 -37.14 -17.60 9.96
CA THR A 493 -35.75 -18.06 9.99
C THR A 493 -34.85 -16.91 10.41
N ILE A 494 -34.11 -17.09 11.51
CA ILE A 494 -33.11 -16.15 12.01
C ILE A 494 -31.73 -16.76 11.71
N THR A 495 -30.85 -16.00 11.08
CA THR A 495 -29.50 -16.46 10.73
C THR A 495 -28.48 -15.52 11.31
N GLU A 496 -27.49 -16.04 12.02
CA GLU A 496 -26.29 -15.28 12.38
C GLU A 496 -25.53 -14.89 11.12
N ASN A 497 -25.20 -13.61 10.98
CA ASN A 497 -24.37 -13.17 9.84
C ASN A 497 -22.87 -13.40 10.12
N THR A 498 -22.51 -13.46 11.40
CA THR A 498 -21.16 -13.78 11.91
C THR A 498 -21.29 -14.83 13.01
N ALA A 499 -20.38 -15.81 13.07
CA ALA A 499 -20.39 -16.79 14.16
C ALA A 499 -20.27 -16.09 15.53
N GLY A 500 -21.02 -16.57 16.52
CA GLY A 500 -21.06 -15.96 17.86
C GLY A 500 -21.85 -14.66 17.93
N ALA A 501 -22.53 -14.23 16.86
CA ALA A 501 -23.37 -13.03 16.89
C ALA A 501 -24.60 -13.16 17.82
N LEU A 502 -24.90 -14.36 18.29
CA LEU A 502 -25.85 -14.63 19.37
C LEU A 502 -25.14 -15.16 20.61
N SER A 503 -25.04 -14.32 21.65
CA SER A 503 -24.40 -14.66 22.92
C SER A 503 -25.29 -15.53 23.82
N GLU A 504 -24.71 -16.08 24.90
CA GLU A 504 -25.38 -16.95 25.89
C GLU A 504 -26.42 -16.22 26.77
N ALA A 505 -27.47 -15.69 26.15
CA ALA A 505 -28.52 -14.93 26.83
C ALA A 505 -29.90 -15.18 26.22
N LYS A 506 -30.84 -14.26 26.44
CA LYS A 506 -32.22 -14.36 25.93
C LYS A 506 -32.35 -13.65 24.58
N LEU A 507 -32.74 -14.41 23.56
CA LEU A 507 -33.21 -13.91 22.29
C LEU A 507 -34.73 -13.70 22.35
N LEU A 508 -35.20 -12.57 21.86
CA LEU A 508 -36.61 -12.18 21.84
C LEU A 508 -37.09 -11.99 20.40
N VAL A 509 -38.16 -12.69 20.03
CA VAL A 509 -38.86 -12.51 18.74
C VAL A 509 -40.19 -11.81 19.01
N GLN A 510 -40.20 -10.49 18.80
CA GLN A 510 -41.26 -9.59 19.26
C GLN A 510 -42.24 -9.25 18.14
N LEU A 511 -43.53 -9.41 18.44
CA LEU A 511 -44.65 -8.91 17.64
C LEU A 511 -44.95 -7.42 17.94
N PRO A 512 -45.60 -6.70 17.00
CA PRO A 512 -46.11 -5.36 17.26
C PRO A 512 -47.27 -5.38 18.27
N GLU A 513 -47.69 -4.20 18.75
CA GLU A 513 -48.84 -4.08 19.65
C GLU A 513 -50.14 -4.57 18.99
N GLY A 514 -51.01 -5.22 19.78
CA GLY A 514 -52.26 -5.82 19.30
C GLY A 514 -52.13 -7.24 18.75
N PHE A 515 -50.97 -7.89 18.90
CA PHE A 515 -50.75 -9.28 18.49
C PHE A 515 -50.21 -10.11 19.65
N LYS A 516 -50.50 -11.40 19.67
CA LYS A 516 -49.98 -12.36 20.67
C LYS A 516 -49.61 -13.68 20.04
N TRP A 517 -48.48 -14.26 20.43
CA TRP A 517 -48.07 -15.61 20.07
C TRP A 517 -48.96 -16.66 20.74
N VAL A 518 -49.39 -17.68 20.01
CA VAL A 518 -50.17 -18.80 20.57
C VAL A 518 -49.64 -20.18 20.18
N ASN A 519 -49.01 -20.31 19.00
CA ASN A 519 -48.22 -21.48 18.65
C ASN A 519 -46.80 -21.01 18.29
N TYR A 520 -45.82 -21.34 19.14
CA TYR A 520 -44.48 -20.74 19.09
C TYR A 520 -43.34 -21.65 19.58
N LYS A 521 -43.66 -22.86 20.07
CA LYS A 521 -42.68 -23.72 20.76
C LYS A 521 -41.83 -24.57 19.83
N ASP A 522 -42.21 -24.66 18.56
CA ASP A 522 -41.50 -25.46 17.57
C ASP A 522 -40.34 -24.62 17.01
N VAL A 523 -39.20 -24.68 17.69
CA VAL A 523 -38.00 -23.91 17.37
C VAL A 523 -36.81 -24.87 17.37
N GLU A 524 -36.05 -24.85 16.27
CA GLU A 524 -34.89 -25.72 16.08
C GLU A 524 -33.71 -24.95 15.49
N VAL A 525 -32.51 -25.36 15.85
CA VAL A 525 -31.29 -24.95 15.16
C VAL A 525 -31.14 -25.86 13.94
N THR A 526 -31.24 -25.30 12.74
CA THR A 526 -31.23 -26.05 11.47
C THR A 526 -29.84 -26.15 10.86
N GLU A 527 -29.00 -25.15 11.10
CA GLU A 527 -27.60 -25.07 10.63
C GLU A 527 -26.71 -24.49 11.73
N GLY A 528 -25.42 -24.84 11.71
CA GLY A 528 -24.43 -24.40 12.70
C GLY A 528 -24.35 -25.25 13.98
N ASP A 529 -23.74 -24.71 15.03
CA ASP A 529 -23.41 -25.40 16.28
C ASP A 529 -23.95 -24.75 17.56
N MET A 530 -24.72 -23.66 17.45
CA MET A 530 -25.42 -23.01 18.57
C MET A 530 -26.32 -23.99 19.32
N LYS A 531 -26.50 -23.78 20.64
CA LYS A 531 -27.45 -24.54 21.45
C LYS A 531 -28.49 -23.64 22.11
N ILE A 532 -29.74 -24.08 22.07
CA ILE A 532 -30.86 -23.41 22.73
C ILE A 532 -31.52 -24.33 23.75
N LYS A 533 -32.16 -23.74 24.77
CA LYS A 533 -32.99 -24.49 25.74
C LYS A 533 -34.37 -24.77 25.13
N THR A 534 -34.47 -25.79 24.28
CA THR A 534 -35.71 -26.16 23.58
C THR A 534 -36.88 -26.49 24.53
N ASP A 535 -36.58 -26.96 25.74
CA ASP A 535 -37.56 -27.26 26.79
C ASP A 535 -38.05 -26.01 27.55
N ASN A 536 -37.41 -24.85 27.34
CA ASN A 536 -37.68 -23.60 28.05
C ASN A 536 -38.03 -22.43 27.10
N ILE A 537 -38.74 -22.71 26.01
CA ILE A 537 -39.28 -21.68 25.14
C ILE A 537 -40.58 -21.16 25.76
N THR A 538 -40.57 -19.88 26.10
CA THR A 538 -41.67 -19.21 26.81
C THR A 538 -42.11 -17.95 26.08
N THR A 539 -43.17 -17.31 26.58
CA THR A 539 -43.61 -16.01 26.09
C THR A 539 -43.39 -14.91 27.12
N GLY A 540 -43.16 -13.69 26.65
CA GLY A 540 -43.01 -12.48 27.45
C GLY A 540 -43.87 -11.34 26.93
N ASN A 541 -43.92 -10.23 27.69
CA ASN A 541 -44.58 -8.98 27.28
C ASN A 541 -46.03 -9.16 26.80
N ASP A 542 -46.87 -9.77 27.65
CA ASP A 542 -48.27 -10.12 27.32
C ASP A 542 -48.41 -10.98 26.06
N ASP A 543 -47.57 -12.01 25.99
CA ASP A 543 -47.45 -12.97 24.89
C ASP A 543 -46.98 -12.38 23.54
N ARG A 544 -46.41 -11.17 23.54
CA ARG A 544 -45.85 -10.55 22.33
C ARG A 544 -44.47 -11.02 21.95
N ASP A 545 -43.70 -11.49 22.93
CA ASP A 545 -42.32 -11.93 22.73
C ASP A 545 -42.25 -13.45 22.81
N ILE A 546 -41.65 -14.12 21.83
CA ILE A 546 -41.12 -15.47 22.04
C ILE A 546 -39.75 -15.29 22.71
N VAL A 547 -39.56 -15.92 23.86
CA VAL A 547 -38.31 -15.90 24.63
C VAL A 547 -37.58 -17.22 24.40
N ILE A 548 -36.43 -17.14 23.73
CA ILE A 548 -35.54 -18.27 23.43
C ILE A 548 -34.25 -18.05 24.21
N THR A 549 -33.89 -18.95 25.13
CA THR A 549 -32.59 -18.89 25.81
C THR A 549 -31.54 -19.63 24.99
N ILE A 550 -30.51 -18.91 24.58
CA ILE A 550 -29.27 -19.49 24.06
C ILE A 550 -28.52 -20.07 25.26
N ASP A 551 -28.22 -21.37 25.20
CA ASP A 551 -27.47 -22.10 26.23
C ASP A 551 -25.97 -22.15 25.92
N LYS A 552 -25.64 -22.08 24.63
CA LYS A 552 -24.26 -22.01 24.15
C LYS A 552 -24.24 -21.22 22.84
N ASP A 553 -23.33 -20.28 22.76
CA ASP A 553 -22.96 -19.55 21.55
C ASP A 553 -22.42 -20.47 20.43
N SER A 554 -22.22 -19.90 19.25
CA SER A 554 -21.80 -20.62 18.06
C SER A 554 -20.34 -20.35 17.69
N ASN A 555 -19.63 -21.37 17.23
CA ASN A 555 -18.33 -21.22 16.56
C ASN A 555 -18.50 -21.20 15.03
N VAL A 556 -19.69 -21.54 14.55
CA VAL A 556 -20.10 -21.47 13.16
C VAL A 556 -21.46 -20.77 13.11
N ALA A 557 -21.57 -19.75 12.25
CA ALA A 557 -22.81 -19.00 12.04
C ALA A 557 -24.00 -19.96 11.93
N SER A 558 -24.93 -19.83 12.88
CA SER A 558 -26.03 -20.77 13.06
C SER A 558 -27.35 -20.18 12.57
N THR A 559 -28.26 -21.08 12.20
CA THR A 559 -29.60 -20.73 11.74
C THR A 559 -30.64 -21.32 12.67
N LEU A 560 -31.55 -20.46 13.13
CA LEU A 560 -32.70 -20.82 13.94
C LEU A 560 -33.98 -20.75 13.12
N THR A 561 -34.74 -21.84 13.08
CA THR A 561 -36.03 -21.90 12.40
C THR A 561 -37.16 -22.05 13.42
N LEU A 562 -38.12 -21.13 13.37
CA LEU A 562 -39.34 -21.13 14.16
C LEU A 562 -40.50 -21.59 13.26
N LYS A 563 -41.09 -22.73 13.57
CA LYS A 563 -42.07 -23.41 12.73
C LYS A 563 -43.48 -23.38 13.30
N ASN A 564 -44.45 -23.65 12.42
CA ASN A 564 -45.85 -23.86 12.79
C ASN A 564 -46.44 -22.67 13.57
N LEU A 565 -45.98 -21.46 13.25
CA LEU A 565 -46.28 -20.27 14.04
C LEU A 565 -47.75 -19.84 13.90
N ALA A 566 -48.34 -19.36 15.00
CA ALA A 566 -49.68 -18.78 14.99
C ALA A 566 -49.83 -17.63 15.97
N VAL A 567 -50.65 -16.64 15.58
CA VAL A 567 -50.89 -15.41 16.33
C VAL A 567 -52.37 -15.14 16.57
N THR A 568 -52.66 -14.46 17.67
CA THR A 568 -53.95 -13.81 17.91
C THR A 568 -53.84 -12.33 17.56
N VAL A 569 -54.83 -11.81 16.83
CA VAL A 569 -54.91 -10.41 16.41
C VAL A 569 -56.03 -9.74 17.19
N ASP A 570 -55.68 -8.80 18.06
CA ASP A 570 -56.63 -8.04 18.85
C ASP A 570 -57.37 -7.01 17.99
N ARG A 571 -58.51 -6.51 18.50
CA ARG A 571 -59.30 -5.48 17.81
C ARG A 571 -58.61 -4.12 17.71
N THR A 572 -57.52 -3.94 18.44
CA THR A 572 -56.69 -2.73 18.44
C THR A 572 -55.49 -2.82 17.50
N ALA A 573 -55.28 -3.98 16.85
CA ALA A 573 -54.18 -4.15 15.92
C ALA A 573 -54.31 -3.22 14.70
N PRO A 574 -53.23 -2.56 14.27
CA PRO A 574 -53.24 -1.74 13.06
C PRO A 574 -53.41 -2.62 11.80
N GLU A 575 -54.06 -2.06 10.77
CA GLU A 575 -54.09 -2.66 9.43
C GLU A 575 -52.74 -2.47 8.73
N GLY A 576 -52.32 -3.45 7.91
CA GLY A 576 -51.04 -3.44 7.19
C GLY A 576 -50.04 -4.48 7.69
N ASP A 577 -48.75 -4.24 7.43
CA ASP A 577 -47.67 -5.19 7.67
C ASP A 577 -47.47 -5.49 9.16
N VAL A 578 -47.37 -6.78 9.48
CA VAL A 578 -47.03 -7.28 10.80
C VAL A 578 -45.51 -7.46 10.88
N LEU A 579 -44.83 -6.42 11.34
CA LEU A 579 -43.38 -6.40 11.49
C LEU A 579 -42.94 -7.14 12.76
N VAL A 580 -42.30 -8.29 12.58
CA VAL A 580 -41.63 -9.04 13.66
C VAL A 580 -40.21 -8.54 13.80
N LYS A 581 -39.78 -8.36 15.05
CA LYS A 581 -38.47 -7.81 15.42
C LYS A 581 -37.66 -8.81 16.23
N VAL A 582 -36.37 -8.94 15.93
CA VAL A 582 -35.40 -9.69 16.74
C VAL A 582 -34.74 -8.72 17.72
N LYS A 583 -34.77 -9.06 19.00
CA LYS A 583 -34.28 -8.26 20.12
C LYS A 583 -33.70 -9.17 21.21
N GLY A 584 -33.34 -8.58 22.34
CA GLY A 584 -32.96 -9.30 23.55
C GLY A 584 -31.45 -9.28 23.77
N ASP A 585 -31.06 -9.63 25.00
CA ASP A 585 -29.68 -9.55 25.47
C ASP A 585 -28.73 -10.43 24.65
N ALA A 586 -29.24 -11.50 24.02
CA ALA A 586 -28.42 -12.39 23.18
C ALA A 586 -27.92 -11.76 21.89
N VAL A 587 -28.55 -10.69 21.38
CA VAL A 587 -28.21 -10.07 20.09
C VAL A 587 -27.89 -8.58 20.25
N ASN A 588 -27.77 -8.12 21.49
CA ASN A 588 -27.66 -6.70 21.83
C ASN A 588 -26.90 -6.56 23.15
N GLU A 589 -25.59 -6.73 23.06
CA GLU A 589 -24.65 -6.57 24.17
C GLU A 589 -24.62 -5.12 24.67
N VAL A 590 -24.75 -4.14 23.75
CA VAL A 590 -24.74 -2.71 24.08
C VAL A 590 -25.90 -2.26 24.98
N ASN A 591 -26.90 -3.12 25.20
CA ASN A 591 -27.99 -2.89 26.15
C ASN A 591 -28.11 -3.99 27.22
N ASN A 592 -27.10 -4.85 27.34
CA ASN A 592 -27.00 -5.85 28.39
C ASN A 592 -26.05 -5.34 29.48
N TRP A 593 -26.61 -4.95 30.62
CA TRP A 593 -25.83 -4.43 31.74
C TRP A 593 -24.66 -5.33 32.16
N ASN A 594 -24.82 -6.65 32.13
CA ASN A 594 -23.75 -7.54 32.59
C ASN A 594 -22.55 -7.51 31.64
N GLU A 595 -22.76 -7.40 30.33
CA GLU A 595 -21.67 -7.28 29.35
C GLU A 595 -21.00 -5.91 29.48
N ILE A 596 -21.82 -4.85 29.60
CA ILE A 596 -21.32 -3.48 29.75
C ILE A 596 -20.46 -3.33 31.00
N ASP A 597 -20.88 -3.90 32.14
CA ASP A 597 -20.17 -3.83 33.42
C ASP A 597 -18.92 -4.74 33.46
N ASP A 598 -18.82 -5.74 32.58
CA ASP A 598 -17.63 -6.59 32.44
C ASP A 598 -16.56 -5.92 31.56
N VAL A 599 -17.00 -5.20 30.51
CA VAL A 599 -16.10 -4.54 29.54
C VAL A 599 -15.66 -3.15 30.01
N PHE A 600 -16.56 -2.33 30.55
CA PHE A 600 -16.29 -0.92 30.85
C PHE A 600 -16.21 -0.63 32.34
N ASP A 601 -15.37 0.35 32.71
CA ASP A 601 -15.47 0.99 34.02
C ASP A 601 -16.72 1.86 34.06
N THR A 602 -17.67 1.50 34.93
CA THR A 602 -18.96 2.20 35.05
C THR A 602 -19.18 2.69 36.47
N ASN A 603 -19.77 3.88 36.59
CA ASN A 603 -20.24 4.41 37.87
C ASN A 603 -21.67 3.94 38.23
N GLY A 604 -21.98 2.69 37.89
CA GLY A 604 -23.29 2.07 38.09
C GLY A 604 -24.29 2.30 36.95
N GLN A 605 -25.47 1.69 37.08
CA GLN A 605 -26.47 1.56 36.01
C GLN A 605 -27.05 2.87 35.44
N ASN A 606 -26.93 3.99 36.17
CA ASN A 606 -27.34 5.31 35.68
C ASN A 606 -26.16 6.30 35.73
N GLY A 607 -24.94 5.77 35.70
CA GLY A 607 -23.69 6.54 35.76
C GLY A 607 -23.10 6.81 34.38
N TYR A 608 -21.81 7.10 34.36
CA TYR A 608 -21.02 7.24 33.13
C TYR A 608 -20.21 5.98 32.89
N VAL A 609 -19.98 5.67 31.61
CA VAL A 609 -18.87 4.84 31.15
C VAL A 609 -17.61 5.70 31.15
N GLU A 610 -16.53 5.19 31.74
CA GLU A 610 -15.21 5.81 31.74
C GLU A 610 -14.26 5.05 30.81
N ILE A 611 -13.62 5.77 29.90
CA ILE A 611 -12.63 5.23 28.95
C ILE A 611 -11.34 6.02 29.15
N SER A 612 -10.24 5.31 29.39
CA SER A 612 -8.92 5.89 29.67
C SER A 612 -8.94 6.93 30.82
N GLY A 613 -9.81 6.73 31.82
CA GLY A 613 -9.97 7.62 32.98
C GLY A 613 -10.81 8.87 32.72
N TYR A 614 -11.48 8.98 31.57
CA TYR A 614 -12.37 10.09 31.23
C TYR A 614 -13.81 9.62 31.08
N GLN A 615 -14.76 10.42 31.58
CA GLN A 615 -16.19 10.19 31.37
C GLN A 615 -16.52 10.32 29.88
N ALA A 616 -16.93 9.23 29.25
CA ALA A 616 -17.21 9.14 27.83
C ALA A 616 -18.68 9.44 27.51
N PHE A 617 -19.61 8.70 28.13
CA PHE A 617 -21.06 8.86 27.93
C PHE A 617 -21.88 8.30 29.11
N GLU A 618 -23.13 8.76 29.23
CA GLU A 618 -24.07 8.30 30.25
C GLU A 618 -24.79 7.01 29.85
N LEU A 619 -25.09 6.17 30.84
CA LEU A 619 -25.97 5.01 30.73
C LEU A 619 -27.39 5.38 31.22
N ASP A 620 -28.40 4.81 30.57
CA ASP A 620 -29.79 4.89 31.02
C ASP A 620 -30.32 3.50 31.37
N GLY A 621 -30.45 3.21 32.67
CA GLY A 621 -30.92 1.92 33.15
C GLY A 621 -30.03 0.74 32.76
N GLY A 622 -28.72 0.97 32.69
CA GLY A 622 -27.69 -0.02 32.34
C GLY A 622 -27.60 -0.29 30.84
N LYS A 623 -27.88 0.71 30.00
CA LYS A 623 -27.91 0.59 28.53
C LYS A 623 -27.16 1.74 27.86
N ILE A 624 -26.44 1.44 26.79
CA ILE A 624 -25.73 2.44 25.97
C ILE A 624 -26.68 3.10 24.97
N PHE A 625 -27.61 2.32 24.40
CA PHE A 625 -28.60 2.76 23.42
C PHE A 625 -30.03 2.39 23.87
N PRO A 626 -30.59 3.03 24.91
CA PRO A 626 -31.85 2.63 25.53
C PRO A 626 -33.07 2.67 24.60
N GLU A 627 -33.04 3.54 23.58
CA GLU A 627 -34.15 3.76 22.64
C GLU A 627 -34.20 2.71 21.53
N THR A 628 -33.10 2.01 21.27
CA THR A 628 -32.96 1.06 20.16
C THR A 628 -32.56 -0.30 20.67
N GLY A 629 -33.24 -1.33 20.19
CA GLY A 629 -32.92 -2.70 20.57
C GLY A 629 -33.38 -3.75 19.58
N THR A 630 -33.63 -3.32 18.34
CA THR A 630 -34.03 -4.18 17.24
C THR A 630 -32.79 -4.48 16.42
N ALA A 631 -32.30 -5.71 16.46
CA ALA A 631 -31.17 -6.13 15.64
C ALA A 631 -31.59 -6.41 14.20
N ALA A 632 -32.78 -7.00 14.01
CA ALA A 632 -33.31 -7.32 12.68
C ALA A 632 -34.85 -7.27 12.68
N LYS A 633 -35.47 -7.15 11.50
CA LYS A 633 -36.93 -7.16 11.35
C LYS A 633 -37.37 -7.74 10.01
N THR A 634 -38.56 -8.36 9.99
CA THR A 634 -39.20 -8.83 8.75
C THR A 634 -40.72 -8.69 8.83
N VAL A 635 -41.38 -8.66 7.67
CA VAL A 635 -42.84 -8.77 7.57
C VAL A 635 -43.22 -10.25 7.68
N ALA A 636 -43.91 -10.62 8.76
CA ALA A 636 -44.34 -12.00 8.97
C ALA A 636 -45.76 -12.29 8.44
N ALA A 637 -46.59 -11.25 8.33
CA ALA A 637 -47.98 -11.33 7.89
C ALA A 637 -48.51 -9.94 7.52
N ILE A 638 -49.74 -9.86 7.02
CA ILE A 638 -50.45 -8.60 6.72
C ILE A 638 -51.83 -8.65 7.39
N VAL A 639 -52.17 -7.66 8.21
CA VAL A 639 -53.54 -7.48 8.71
C VAL A 639 -54.39 -6.79 7.65
N GLY A 640 -55.48 -7.45 7.25
CA GLY A 640 -56.40 -6.90 6.27
C GLY A 640 -57.71 -7.67 6.21
N THR A 641 -58.61 -7.23 5.33
CA THR A 641 -59.79 -8.04 5.00
C THR A 641 -59.33 -9.25 4.19
N PRO A 642 -59.55 -10.49 4.65
CA PRO A 642 -59.28 -11.65 3.81
C PRO A 642 -60.13 -11.49 2.54
N ALA A 643 -59.50 -11.53 1.37
CA ALA A 643 -60.24 -11.71 0.13
C ALA A 643 -61.11 -12.97 0.28
N PRO A 644 -62.39 -12.98 -0.13
CA PRO A 644 -63.19 -14.19 -0.13
C PRO A 644 -62.43 -15.25 -0.92
N SER A 645 -62.00 -16.32 -0.24
CA SER A 645 -61.27 -17.42 -0.83
C SER A 645 -62.00 -17.99 -2.04
N ASP A 646 -61.23 -18.40 -3.05
CA ASP A 646 -61.66 -18.98 -4.34
C ASP A 646 -62.91 -19.88 -4.25
N GLN A 647 -64.09 -19.29 -4.44
CA GLN A 647 -65.30 -20.05 -4.78
C GLN A 647 -65.46 -20.06 -6.29
N THR A 648 -65.10 -21.16 -6.94
CA THR A 648 -65.56 -21.45 -8.31
C THR A 648 -67.08 -21.56 -8.30
N LEU A 649 -67.76 -20.54 -8.83
CA LEU A 649 -69.22 -20.55 -8.95
C LEU A 649 -69.67 -21.77 -9.77
N THR A 650 -70.49 -22.62 -9.15
CA THR A 650 -71.07 -23.82 -9.77
C THR A 650 -72.58 -23.75 -9.67
N THR A 651 -73.27 -24.10 -10.75
CA THR A 651 -74.73 -24.28 -10.76
C THR A 651 -75.09 -25.63 -11.32
N THR A 652 -76.07 -26.30 -10.70
CA THR A 652 -76.65 -27.57 -11.15
C THR A 652 -78.10 -27.35 -11.56
N ILE A 653 -78.49 -27.95 -12.69
CA ILE A 653 -79.81 -27.82 -13.29
C ILE A 653 -80.32 -29.23 -13.60
N ALA A 654 -81.28 -29.72 -12.82
CA ALA A 654 -81.93 -31.00 -13.11
C ALA A 654 -82.89 -30.86 -14.30
N LEU A 655 -83.02 -31.91 -15.10
CA LEU A 655 -83.91 -31.91 -16.27
C LEU A 655 -85.37 -31.72 -15.85
N GLY A 656 -86.00 -30.65 -16.33
CA GLY A 656 -87.35 -30.21 -15.95
C GLY A 656 -87.34 -28.97 -15.03
N ASP A 657 -86.25 -28.71 -14.31
CA ASP A 657 -86.11 -27.52 -13.48
C ASP A 657 -85.91 -26.27 -14.33
N ASN A 658 -86.51 -25.16 -13.89
CA ASN A 658 -86.54 -23.88 -14.61
C ASN A 658 -86.92 -24.02 -16.09
N GLY A 659 -87.78 -25.01 -16.40
CA GLY A 659 -88.25 -25.28 -17.74
C GLY A 659 -87.20 -25.89 -18.68
N SER A 660 -86.07 -26.40 -18.16
CA SER A 660 -85.07 -27.13 -18.94
C SER A 660 -85.67 -28.38 -19.60
N TYR A 661 -85.20 -28.73 -20.78
CA TYR A 661 -85.80 -29.80 -21.60
C TYR A 661 -84.81 -30.36 -22.62
N ILE A 662 -85.20 -31.46 -23.27
CA ILE A 662 -84.45 -32.03 -24.39
C ILE A 662 -85.12 -31.59 -25.70
N SER A 663 -84.31 -31.04 -26.61
CA SER A 663 -84.73 -30.60 -27.95
C SER A 663 -83.70 -31.06 -28.96
N ASP A 664 -84.07 -31.87 -29.96
CA ASP A 664 -83.17 -32.49 -30.95
C ASP A 664 -81.96 -33.21 -30.34
N GLY A 665 -82.18 -33.95 -29.25
CA GLY A 665 -81.12 -34.68 -28.56
C GLY A 665 -80.09 -33.78 -27.85
N ARG A 666 -80.41 -32.51 -27.60
CA ARG A 666 -79.62 -31.57 -26.81
C ARG A 666 -80.37 -31.11 -25.58
N ILE A 667 -79.62 -30.90 -24.50
CA ILE A 667 -80.14 -30.42 -23.23
C ILE A 667 -80.18 -28.91 -23.30
N MET A 668 -81.39 -28.37 -23.19
CA MET A 668 -81.68 -26.94 -23.28
C MET A 668 -81.82 -26.38 -21.87
N VAL A 669 -80.95 -25.44 -21.50
CA VAL A 669 -80.93 -24.78 -20.19
C VAL A 669 -81.33 -23.31 -20.33
N GLN A 670 -82.03 -22.79 -19.32
CA GLN A 670 -82.46 -21.39 -19.32
C GLN A 670 -81.26 -20.46 -19.13
N LEU A 671 -80.98 -19.64 -20.14
CA LEU A 671 -79.74 -18.86 -20.20
C LEU A 671 -79.64 -17.83 -19.07
N ARG A 672 -80.72 -17.11 -18.76
CA ARG A 672 -80.71 -16.04 -17.74
C ARG A 672 -80.41 -16.58 -16.34
N ASP A 673 -80.99 -17.73 -16.00
CA ASP A 673 -80.87 -18.29 -14.65
C ASP A 673 -79.48 -18.88 -14.48
N ALA A 674 -78.96 -19.60 -15.50
CA ALA A 674 -77.58 -20.06 -15.52
C ALA A 674 -76.58 -18.90 -15.45
N ALA A 675 -76.80 -17.82 -16.21
CA ALA A 675 -75.95 -16.64 -16.18
C ALA A 675 -75.94 -15.97 -14.80
N THR A 676 -77.12 -15.82 -14.17
CA THR A 676 -77.25 -15.21 -12.84
C THR A 676 -76.58 -16.06 -11.76
N ALA A 677 -76.79 -17.38 -11.79
CA ALA A 677 -76.16 -18.32 -10.86
C ALA A 677 -74.63 -18.35 -10.99
N LEU A 678 -74.09 -18.08 -12.18
CA LEU A 678 -72.65 -17.98 -12.44
C LEU A 678 -72.12 -16.55 -12.36
N GLY A 679 -72.84 -15.63 -11.69
CA GLY A 679 -72.33 -14.32 -11.31
C GLY A 679 -72.47 -13.22 -12.36
N VAL A 680 -73.34 -13.38 -13.37
CA VAL A 680 -73.75 -12.27 -14.24
C VAL A 680 -74.85 -11.49 -13.54
N ALA A 681 -74.59 -10.23 -13.20
CA ALA A 681 -75.58 -9.40 -12.51
C ALA A 681 -76.81 -9.16 -13.42
N PRO A 682 -78.06 -9.18 -12.90
CA PRO A 682 -79.27 -9.07 -13.72
C PRO A 682 -79.33 -7.82 -14.62
N GLN A 683 -78.76 -6.70 -14.17
CA GLN A 683 -78.68 -5.46 -14.95
C GLN A 683 -77.78 -5.56 -16.19
N ASN A 684 -76.91 -6.57 -16.25
CA ASN A 684 -76.01 -6.84 -17.36
C ASN A 684 -76.56 -7.89 -18.34
N ILE A 685 -77.84 -8.28 -18.23
CA ILE A 685 -78.50 -9.23 -19.14
C ILE A 685 -79.57 -8.50 -19.94
N PHE A 686 -79.32 -8.33 -21.23
CA PHE A 686 -80.16 -7.57 -22.16
C PHE A 686 -80.86 -8.51 -23.15
N TRP A 687 -82.06 -8.10 -23.58
CA TRP A 687 -82.80 -8.78 -24.65
C TRP A 687 -83.20 -7.76 -25.71
N ASP A 688 -82.77 -7.98 -26.94
CA ASP A 688 -83.24 -7.24 -28.11
C ASP A 688 -84.38 -8.02 -28.79
N ASN A 689 -85.61 -7.54 -28.65
CA ASN A 689 -86.77 -8.20 -29.24
C ASN A 689 -86.86 -8.09 -30.77
N LYS A 690 -86.23 -7.06 -31.36
CA LYS A 690 -86.20 -6.85 -32.83
C LYS A 690 -85.16 -7.76 -33.47
N ALA A 691 -83.97 -7.85 -32.88
CA ALA A 691 -82.89 -8.72 -33.35
C ALA A 691 -83.04 -10.18 -32.88
N LYS A 692 -83.97 -10.46 -31.95
CA LYS A 692 -84.14 -11.76 -31.28
C LYS A 692 -82.82 -12.27 -30.67
N ALA A 693 -82.09 -11.37 -30.00
CA ALA A 693 -80.77 -11.64 -29.45
C ALA A 693 -80.72 -11.37 -27.94
N ALA A 694 -80.17 -12.32 -27.20
CA ALA A 694 -79.81 -12.17 -25.80
C ALA A 694 -78.33 -11.74 -25.71
N THR A 695 -78.06 -10.67 -24.96
CA THR A 695 -76.70 -10.17 -24.73
C THR A 695 -76.42 -10.12 -23.24
N PHE A 696 -75.24 -10.56 -22.80
CA PHE A 696 -74.81 -10.31 -21.43
C PHE A 696 -73.36 -9.87 -21.33
N ILE A 697 -73.06 -9.13 -20.25
CA ILE A 697 -71.75 -8.53 -19.99
C ILE A 697 -71.24 -9.01 -18.63
N LYS A 698 -70.08 -9.67 -18.62
CA LYS A 698 -69.40 -10.12 -17.39
C LYS A 698 -67.92 -9.78 -17.50
N GLY A 699 -67.46 -8.80 -16.72
CA GLY A 699 -66.10 -8.26 -16.86
C GLY A 699 -65.86 -7.72 -18.28
N ASP A 700 -64.83 -8.23 -18.94
CA ASP A 700 -64.42 -7.93 -20.31
C ASP A 700 -65.14 -8.77 -21.39
N ARG A 701 -66.05 -9.67 -20.99
CA ARG A 701 -66.79 -10.55 -21.90
C ARG A 701 -68.16 -9.97 -22.24
N VAL A 702 -68.36 -9.66 -23.50
CA VAL A 702 -69.65 -9.35 -24.12
C VAL A 702 -70.08 -10.53 -24.98
N VAL A 703 -71.16 -11.17 -24.58
CA VAL A 703 -71.68 -12.37 -25.25
C VAL A 703 -73.03 -12.06 -25.85
N GLN A 704 -73.22 -12.40 -27.12
CA GLN A 704 -74.49 -12.29 -27.82
C GLN A 704 -74.89 -13.65 -28.43
N LEU A 705 -76.16 -14.00 -28.23
CA LEU A 705 -76.79 -15.24 -28.69
C LEU A 705 -78.08 -14.88 -29.43
N THR A 706 -78.16 -15.20 -30.72
CA THR A 706 -79.33 -14.95 -31.56
C THR A 706 -80.19 -16.21 -31.65
N VAL A 707 -81.51 -16.08 -31.51
CA VAL A 707 -82.44 -17.20 -31.58
C VAL A 707 -82.44 -17.84 -32.97
N GLY A 708 -82.31 -19.16 -33.00
CA GLY A 708 -82.19 -19.97 -34.22
C GLY A 708 -80.78 -20.01 -34.82
N ASP A 709 -79.84 -19.19 -34.33
CA ASP A 709 -78.47 -19.13 -34.84
C ASP A 709 -77.54 -20.04 -34.01
N PRO A 710 -76.96 -21.11 -34.57
CA PRO A 710 -76.11 -22.07 -33.85
C PRO A 710 -74.68 -21.54 -33.63
N GLN A 711 -74.57 -20.35 -33.04
CA GLN A 711 -73.30 -19.75 -32.66
C GLN A 711 -73.43 -18.81 -31.45
N VAL A 712 -72.38 -18.74 -30.65
CA VAL A 712 -72.18 -17.74 -29.59
C VAL A 712 -71.26 -16.66 -30.14
N LYS A 713 -71.69 -15.41 -30.18
CA LYS A 713 -70.83 -14.28 -30.53
C LYS A 713 -70.17 -13.72 -29.28
N LEU A 714 -68.90 -14.03 -29.08
CA LEU A 714 -68.09 -13.60 -27.95
C LEU A 714 -67.15 -12.48 -28.39
N ASN A 715 -67.29 -11.28 -27.80
CA ASN A 715 -66.46 -10.11 -28.11
C ASN A 715 -66.35 -9.83 -29.61
N GLY A 716 -67.45 -10.01 -30.35
CA GLY A 716 -67.50 -9.81 -31.80
C GLY A 716 -67.15 -11.04 -32.64
N THR A 717 -66.52 -12.07 -32.06
CA THR A 717 -66.11 -13.30 -32.75
C THR A 717 -67.19 -14.38 -32.65
N ASN A 718 -67.49 -15.01 -33.78
CA ASN A 718 -68.50 -16.07 -33.86
C ASN A 718 -67.91 -17.44 -33.51
N LEU A 719 -68.44 -18.10 -32.49
CA LEU A 719 -68.06 -19.44 -32.05
C LEU A 719 -69.21 -20.41 -32.33
N PRO A 720 -69.05 -21.41 -33.22
CA PRO A 720 -70.13 -22.33 -33.56
C PRO A 720 -70.54 -23.20 -32.37
N THR A 721 -71.84 -23.49 -32.27
CA THR A 721 -72.41 -24.39 -31.28
C THR A 721 -73.17 -25.53 -31.96
N ASP A 722 -73.47 -26.57 -31.20
CA ASP A 722 -74.22 -27.73 -31.70
C ASP A 722 -75.70 -27.43 -31.96
N LYS A 723 -76.24 -26.37 -31.36
CA LYS A 723 -77.61 -25.91 -31.51
C LYS A 723 -77.75 -24.42 -31.19
N GLY A 724 -78.62 -23.74 -31.92
CA GLY A 724 -78.96 -22.33 -31.68
C GLY A 724 -79.91 -22.13 -30.50
N ALA A 725 -80.02 -20.89 -30.03
CA ALA A 725 -80.92 -20.56 -28.93
C ALA A 725 -82.40 -20.71 -29.35
N GLU A 726 -83.26 -21.13 -28.42
CA GLU A 726 -84.71 -21.28 -28.60
C GLU A 726 -85.47 -20.38 -27.61
N ILE A 727 -86.64 -19.87 -28.00
CA ILE A 727 -87.57 -19.22 -27.08
C ILE A 727 -88.68 -20.19 -26.74
N LYS A 728 -88.86 -20.45 -25.45
CA LYS A 728 -89.97 -21.25 -24.92
C LYS A 728 -90.54 -20.56 -23.70
N ASP A 729 -91.88 -20.44 -23.64
CA ASP A 729 -92.60 -19.78 -22.54
C ASP A 729 -92.06 -18.37 -22.19
N GLY A 730 -91.66 -17.61 -23.22
CA GLY A 730 -91.11 -16.26 -23.06
C GLY A 730 -89.68 -16.18 -22.52
N ARG A 731 -88.97 -17.30 -22.38
CA ARG A 731 -87.59 -17.40 -21.89
C ARG A 731 -86.65 -17.94 -22.97
N THR A 732 -85.40 -17.50 -22.94
CA THR A 732 -84.35 -17.96 -23.86
C THR A 732 -83.64 -19.18 -23.29
N PHE A 733 -83.62 -20.26 -24.06
CA PHE A 733 -82.94 -21.50 -23.76
C PHE A 733 -81.80 -21.73 -24.75
N VAL A 734 -80.68 -22.25 -24.28
CA VAL A 734 -79.52 -22.61 -25.10
C VAL A 734 -79.10 -24.04 -24.81
N SER A 735 -78.41 -24.68 -25.75
CA SER A 735 -77.81 -25.98 -25.45
C SER A 735 -76.79 -25.85 -24.32
N LEU A 736 -76.61 -26.92 -23.56
CA LEU A 736 -75.67 -26.97 -22.43
C LEU A 736 -74.23 -26.61 -22.86
N SER A 737 -73.82 -26.99 -24.07
CA SER A 737 -72.52 -26.62 -24.66
C SER A 737 -72.44 -25.13 -24.99
N ALA A 738 -73.50 -24.55 -25.57
CA ALA A 738 -73.59 -23.12 -25.82
C ALA A 738 -73.55 -22.31 -24.52
N ALA A 739 -74.21 -22.78 -23.44
CA ALA A 739 -74.13 -22.17 -22.12
C ALA A 739 -72.70 -22.20 -21.56
N GLY A 740 -71.96 -23.31 -21.71
CA GLY A 740 -70.57 -23.43 -21.29
C GLY A 740 -69.65 -22.42 -22.00
N ILE A 741 -69.78 -22.27 -23.32
CA ILE A 741 -69.01 -21.30 -24.10
C ILE A 741 -69.36 -19.86 -23.71
N ALA A 742 -70.67 -19.57 -23.65
CA ALA A 742 -71.19 -18.26 -23.33
C ALA A 742 -70.73 -17.80 -21.93
N LEU A 743 -70.82 -18.66 -20.92
CA LEU A 743 -70.55 -18.30 -19.52
C LEU A 743 -69.11 -18.56 -19.08
N ASN A 744 -68.23 -18.98 -19.99
CA ASN A 744 -66.87 -19.43 -19.70
C ASN A 744 -66.84 -20.51 -18.60
N ALA A 745 -67.70 -21.51 -18.75
CA ALA A 745 -67.89 -22.59 -17.78
C ALA A 745 -67.59 -23.96 -18.40
N VAL A 746 -67.11 -24.88 -17.58
CA VAL A 746 -67.07 -26.31 -17.90
C VAL A 746 -68.49 -26.85 -17.75
N ALA A 747 -69.03 -27.45 -18.81
CA ALA A 747 -70.37 -28.02 -18.84
C ALA A 747 -70.30 -29.55 -18.77
N GLN A 748 -71.03 -30.16 -17.83
CA GLN A 748 -71.09 -31.61 -17.63
C GLN A 748 -72.54 -32.10 -17.56
N TRP A 749 -72.80 -33.31 -18.05
CA TRP A 749 -74.09 -33.97 -17.96
C TRP A 749 -73.97 -35.31 -17.26
N ASP A 750 -74.80 -35.51 -16.24
CA ASP A 750 -74.99 -36.79 -15.58
C ASP A 750 -76.30 -37.44 -16.06
N ASN A 751 -76.18 -38.60 -16.70
CA ASN A 751 -77.31 -39.31 -17.28
C ASN A 751 -78.09 -40.17 -16.26
N GLU A 752 -77.52 -40.48 -15.09
CA GLU A 752 -78.21 -41.20 -14.01
C GLU A 752 -79.10 -40.24 -13.23
N THR A 753 -78.54 -39.10 -12.81
CA THR A 753 -79.27 -38.08 -12.04
C THR A 753 -80.03 -37.09 -12.93
N LYS A 754 -79.90 -37.19 -14.25
CA LYS A 754 -80.49 -36.26 -15.24
C LYS A 754 -80.17 -34.80 -14.94
N THR A 755 -78.93 -34.51 -14.57
CA THR A 755 -78.51 -33.18 -14.09
C THR A 755 -77.38 -32.61 -14.94
N ALA A 756 -77.53 -31.34 -15.32
CA ALA A 756 -76.50 -30.55 -15.99
C ALA A 756 -75.76 -29.68 -14.98
N THR A 757 -74.43 -29.70 -15.01
CA THR A 757 -73.57 -28.91 -14.13
C THR A 757 -72.76 -27.91 -14.97
N LEU A 758 -72.74 -26.65 -14.55
CA LEU A 758 -71.88 -25.61 -15.10
C LEU A 758 -70.99 -25.05 -13.99
N THR A 759 -69.67 -25.11 -14.17
CA THR A 759 -68.67 -24.57 -13.24
C THR A 759 -67.81 -23.55 -13.94
N VAL A 760 -67.70 -22.33 -13.41
CA VAL A 760 -66.83 -21.28 -13.96
C VAL A 760 -65.38 -21.78 -14.01
N LYS A 761 -64.72 -21.56 -15.15
CA LYS A 761 -63.31 -21.92 -15.36
C LYS A 761 -62.34 -21.06 -14.57
#